data_AF-A0A8T0AJ62-F1
#
_entry.id   AF-A0A8T0AJ62-F1
#
_cell.length_a   1.000
_cell.length_b   1.000
_cell.length_c   1.000
_cell.angle_alpha   90.00
_cell.angle_beta   90.00
_cell.angle_gamma   90.00
#
_symmetry.space_group_name_H-M   'P 1'
#
loop_
_entity.id
_entity.type
_entity.pdbx_description
1 polymer ?
#
loop_
_entity_poly.entity_id
_entity_poly.type
_entity_poly.pdbx_seq_one_letter_code
_entity_poly.pdbx_strand_id
1 'polypeptide(L)'
;MASHPQMCPDLGSGHKQSVKAQLLASQQLLVVSLYNVAPLLDCVLAAGLLSQDNYHEVKAEKTPQKSARKLLEIVQGQMDECGAARFLECLRECKQHYPRLRTLLSAETEIQRGPTERKLQAQFSCLCSRLGLSVLPVSLALFSSSTITQFDLERIQAAPTPTQQSHVLLNICLTKGELACKSFYTALYEADPLLAEDINSSSLLKKLSWNSDELSNVGMAVEETQDIAAGHLPYSGVLQKVRAHLGVVVGDEARLNMCELGVSVGLPRRTVKECLLEGVSLEDAAQLEALVALFMEKTQDADRLLSRVAEVEIKSVQLSERGCLSLRLLQAADSLLRSGSCSKCLSQDYLHDQGNLHSAHCGDDCTLWIIFRFLVWDCLAEAVEEPKLKSSSGLPVMLQQLHSSARVDVELLQELEQCWSDGGTENLLQSVRVLAQILKDLHSLHTGVHLSSPVEGSYSCWTRLHRVTSFQGVSVRAIRRVLNSVVAASTQQDVTPRARQYREVCVYVARLLDTVQAERSVRDFANSSIAQITQHIRLVLSRPAFDSQAFDAGVWNRLMSLTEFNPAQLDLGPLLQLHQETLSELKCYLQPDECHSFHFVMESIQVLGLARLISVNISRGVVAIDDGVEEVFYFKLSEPGSFLVRLHCRVHEKSKGRFEVRKPRCVRISRLNEDGLQAMPNLGEVLVQDDDKMWVRESGSGWWEEMQCVALRYSVQLQEEGCCFAITTSDTECEVKFMYRRRRLWATPHRGCEVI
;
A
#
# COMPACT_ATOMS: atom_id res chain seq x y z
N MET A 1 -25.20 42.79 -61.13
CA MET A 1 -25.65 41.48 -61.61
C MET A 1 -25.34 40.47 -60.53
N ALA A 2 -26.35 39.68 -60.11
CA ALA A 2 -26.27 38.44 -59.31
C ALA A 2 -25.53 38.54 -57.95
N SER A 3 -25.91 37.91 -56.85
CA SER A 3 -26.92 36.90 -56.51
C SER A 3 -26.85 36.72 -54.99
N HIS A 4 -27.92 36.25 -54.36
CA HIS A 4 -27.96 35.87 -52.94
C HIS A 4 -26.75 35.03 -52.47
N PRO A 5 -26.28 35.18 -51.22
CA PRO A 5 -25.62 34.09 -50.52
C PRO A 5 -26.66 33.24 -49.78
N GLN A 6 -26.69 31.97 -50.16
CA GLN A 6 -27.33 30.84 -49.49
C GLN A 6 -26.62 30.49 -48.17
N MET A 7 -27.44 30.02 -47.24
CA MET A 7 -27.26 28.88 -46.33
C MET A 7 -26.12 28.84 -45.31
N CYS A 8 -26.62 28.62 -44.09
CA CYS A 8 -26.15 27.72 -43.03
C CYS A 8 -25.07 28.20 -42.06
N PRO A 9 -25.18 27.73 -40.82
CA PRO A 9 -24.89 28.48 -39.62
C PRO A 9 -23.57 28.03 -39.00
N ASP A 10 -22.79 28.96 -38.45
CA ASP A 10 -21.70 28.57 -37.58
C ASP A 10 -21.87 29.21 -36.21
N LEU A 11 -22.05 28.32 -35.24
CA LEU A 11 -22.01 28.54 -33.81
C LEU A 11 -20.72 29.27 -33.43
N GLY A 12 -20.86 30.42 -32.76
CA GLY A 12 -19.84 30.87 -31.81
C GLY A 12 -19.64 29.77 -30.76
N SER A 13 -18.43 29.35 -30.41
CA SER A 13 -17.21 30.06 -30.01
C SER A 13 -16.91 29.70 -28.55
N GLY A 14 -16.20 28.58 -28.34
CA GLY A 14 -15.40 28.40 -27.13
C GLY A 14 -14.17 29.31 -27.19
N HIS A 15 -13.85 30.04 -26.13
CA HIS A 15 -12.57 30.75 -25.95
C HIS A 15 -11.72 29.93 -24.97
N LYS A 16 -10.60 29.30 -25.38
CA LYS A 16 -9.24 29.80 -25.74
C LYS A 16 -8.40 30.22 -24.52
N GLN A 17 -7.36 29.43 -24.23
CA GLN A 17 -6.37 29.59 -23.15
C GLN A 17 -5.22 30.51 -23.59
N SER A 18 -4.67 31.32 -22.68
CA SER A 18 -3.67 32.37 -22.97
C SER A 18 -2.24 31.84 -23.16
N VAL A 19 -1.39 32.61 -23.84
CA VAL A 19 -0.06 32.14 -24.26
C VAL A 19 0.92 32.08 -23.09
N LYS A 20 0.80 32.99 -22.12
CA LYS A 20 1.58 32.89 -20.88
C LYS A 20 1.33 31.61 -20.12
N ALA A 21 0.06 31.17 -20.08
CA ALA A 21 -0.35 29.95 -19.42
C ALA A 21 0.25 28.71 -20.12
N GLN A 22 0.33 28.71 -21.45
CA GLN A 22 0.96 27.63 -22.22
C GLN A 22 2.49 27.56 -22.02
N LEU A 23 3.17 28.70 -22.01
CA LEU A 23 4.61 28.79 -21.74
C LEU A 23 4.98 28.38 -20.31
N LEU A 24 4.14 28.74 -19.34
CA LEU A 24 4.25 28.29 -17.94
C LEU A 24 4.04 26.79 -17.80
N ALA A 25 2.98 26.25 -18.39
CA ALA A 25 2.70 24.81 -18.36
C ALA A 25 3.83 23.97 -18.98
N SER A 26 4.61 24.56 -19.90
CA SER A 26 5.75 23.90 -20.56
C SER A 26 7.11 24.24 -19.92
N GLN A 27 7.14 24.97 -18.81
CA GLN A 27 8.35 25.59 -18.24
C GLN A 27 9.45 24.57 -17.89
N GLN A 28 9.13 23.43 -17.30
CA GLN A 28 10.14 22.42 -16.95
C GLN A 28 10.81 21.82 -18.20
N LEU A 29 10.01 21.52 -19.23
CA LEU A 29 10.51 21.06 -20.52
C LEU A 29 11.36 22.14 -21.20
N LEU A 30 10.93 23.40 -21.14
CA LEU A 30 11.66 24.55 -21.68
C LEU A 30 13.00 24.78 -20.96
N VAL A 31 13.03 24.78 -19.63
CA VAL A 31 14.24 24.97 -18.81
C VAL A 31 15.29 23.88 -19.05
N VAL A 32 14.86 22.64 -19.23
CA VAL A 32 15.75 21.50 -19.54
C VAL A 32 16.21 21.52 -21.01
N SER A 33 15.41 22.11 -21.90
CA SER A 33 15.67 22.12 -23.34
C SER A 33 16.38 23.39 -23.86
N LEU A 34 16.38 24.48 -23.09
CA LEU A 34 17.07 25.74 -23.37
C LEU A 34 18.52 25.70 -22.83
N TYR A 35 19.31 24.74 -23.28
CA TYR A 35 20.69 24.53 -22.84
C TYR A 35 21.68 25.61 -23.36
N ASN A 36 21.25 26.47 -24.28
CA ASN A 36 22.01 27.64 -24.74
C ASN A 36 21.04 28.83 -24.97
N VAL A 37 21.03 29.79 -24.03
CA VAL A 37 20.02 30.86 -23.99
C VAL A 37 20.44 32.11 -24.79
N ALA A 38 21.71 32.24 -25.19
CA ALA A 38 22.24 33.45 -25.82
C ALA A 38 21.52 33.87 -27.13
N PRO A 39 21.24 32.96 -28.10
CA PRO A 39 20.53 33.34 -29.33
C PRO A 39 19.10 33.82 -29.08
N LEU A 40 18.43 33.22 -28.10
CA LEU A 40 17.08 33.60 -27.70
C LEU A 40 17.08 34.94 -26.96
N LEU A 41 18.08 35.23 -26.12
CA LEU A 41 18.20 36.50 -25.41
C LEU A 41 18.43 37.68 -26.35
N ASP A 42 19.29 37.51 -27.36
CA ASP A 42 19.55 38.56 -28.35
C ASP A 42 18.30 38.85 -29.20
N CYS A 43 17.54 37.81 -29.56
CA CYS A 43 16.27 37.93 -30.28
C CYS A 43 15.19 38.65 -29.45
N VAL A 44 15.05 38.30 -28.16
CA VAL A 44 14.04 38.89 -27.27
C VAL A 44 14.41 40.33 -26.85
N LEU A 45 15.71 40.66 -26.74
CA LEU A 45 16.19 42.03 -26.52
C LEU A 45 15.93 42.92 -27.75
N ALA A 46 16.22 42.43 -28.96
CA ALA A 46 15.96 43.17 -30.21
C ALA A 46 14.46 43.41 -30.47
N ALA A 47 13.60 42.50 -30.02
CA ALA A 47 12.14 42.66 -30.05
C ALA A 47 11.61 43.68 -29.03
N GLY A 48 12.48 44.25 -28.18
CA GLY A 48 12.15 45.23 -27.16
C GLY A 48 11.41 44.65 -25.95
N LEU A 49 11.43 43.32 -25.79
CA LEU A 49 10.68 42.63 -24.73
C LEU A 49 11.47 42.57 -23.41
N LEU A 50 12.80 42.72 -23.45
CA LEU A 50 13.67 42.75 -22.27
C LEU A 50 14.41 44.09 -22.15
N SER A 51 14.71 44.52 -20.92
CA SER A 51 15.59 45.66 -20.64
C SER A 51 17.07 45.22 -20.63
N GLN A 52 17.98 46.20 -20.74
CA GLN A 52 19.43 45.94 -20.69
C GLN A 52 19.85 45.31 -19.35
N ASP A 53 19.27 45.76 -18.25
CA ASP A 53 19.55 45.24 -16.90
C ASP A 53 19.07 43.79 -16.75
N ASN A 54 17.88 43.47 -17.25
CA ASN A 54 17.35 42.10 -17.29
C ASN A 54 18.22 41.15 -18.14
N TYR A 55 18.76 41.64 -19.26
CA TYR A 55 19.66 40.85 -20.12
C TYR A 55 20.97 40.50 -19.39
N HIS A 56 21.55 41.46 -18.69
CA HIS A 56 22.76 41.23 -17.90
C HIS A 56 22.51 40.35 -16.67
N GLU A 57 21.34 40.46 -16.02
CA GLU A 57 20.93 39.56 -14.94
C GLU A 57 20.82 38.10 -15.39
N VAL A 58 20.22 37.83 -16.54
CA VAL A 58 20.12 36.46 -17.06
C VAL A 58 21.49 35.89 -17.47
N LYS A 59 22.36 36.75 -18.03
CA LYS A 59 23.72 36.36 -18.48
C LYS A 59 24.70 36.14 -17.32
N ALA A 60 24.47 36.78 -16.18
CA ALA A 60 25.30 36.62 -14.97
C ALA A 60 25.09 35.28 -14.27
N GLU A 61 24.02 34.55 -14.60
CA GLU A 61 23.74 33.23 -14.04
C GLU A 61 24.75 32.17 -14.50
N LYS A 62 25.23 31.35 -13.55
CA LYS A 62 26.40 30.46 -13.74
C LYS A 62 26.11 29.21 -14.57
N THR A 63 24.85 28.83 -14.76
CA THR A 63 24.47 27.61 -15.49
C THR A 63 23.33 27.86 -16.47
N PRO A 64 23.30 27.18 -17.63
CA PRO A 64 22.26 27.40 -18.64
C PRO A 64 20.83 27.18 -18.14
N GLN A 65 20.61 26.21 -17.23
CA GLN A 65 19.26 25.99 -16.67
C GLN A 65 18.82 27.11 -15.73
N LYS A 66 19.77 27.76 -15.03
CA LYS A 66 19.48 28.93 -14.19
C LYS A 66 19.22 30.16 -15.05
N SER A 67 20.01 30.38 -16.11
CA SER A 67 19.74 31.43 -17.09
C SER A 67 18.37 31.24 -17.77
N ALA A 68 18.01 30.02 -18.15
CA ALA A 68 16.70 29.74 -18.75
C ALA A 68 15.54 29.97 -17.76
N ARG A 69 15.69 29.58 -16.48
CA ARG A 69 14.69 29.90 -15.43
C ARG A 69 14.55 31.39 -15.21
N LYS A 70 15.67 32.12 -15.15
CA LYS A 70 15.68 33.57 -14.95
C LYS A 70 15.03 34.31 -16.13
N LEU A 71 15.28 33.87 -17.35
CA LEU A 71 14.62 34.41 -18.56
C LEU A 71 13.11 34.20 -18.53
N LEU A 72 12.65 32.98 -18.22
CA LEU A 72 11.22 32.65 -18.17
C LEU A 72 10.51 33.34 -17.00
N GLU A 73 11.18 33.54 -15.87
CA GLU A 73 10.69 34.39 -14.77
C GLU A 73 10.43 35.83 -15.24
N ILE A 74 11.34 36.42 -16.01
CA ILE A 74 11.17 37.79 -16.50
C ILE A 74 10.02 37.88 -17.51
N VAL A 75 9.88 36.90 -18.41
CA VAL A 75 8.75 36.82 -19.36
C VAL A 75 7.42 36.76 -18.62
N GLN A 76 7.35 35.98 -17.54
CA GLN A 76 6.12 35.84 -16.79
C GLN A 76 5.82 37.05 -15.91
N GLY A 77 6.83 37.60 -15.26
CA GLY A 77 6.69 38.67 -14.26
C GLY A 77 6.66 40.09 -14.83
N GLN A 78 7.24 40.32 -16.01
CA GLN A 78 7.41 41.68 -16.53
C GLN A 78 6.77 41.92 -17.90
N MET A 79 6.47 40.88 -18.68
CA MET A 79 5.73 41.05 -19.94
C MET A 79 4.22 40.98 -19.71
N ASP A 80 3.38 41.35 -20.67
CA ASP A 80 1.93 41.10 -20.69
C ASP A 80 1.59 39.95 -21.67
N GLU A 81 0.31 39.60 -21.87
CA GLU A 81 -0.08 38.47 -22.75
C GLU A 81 0.36 38.65 -24.21
N CYS A 82 0.31 39.89 -24.72
CA CYS A 82 0.83 40.21 -26.04
C CYS A 82 2.36 40.08 -26.09
N GLY A 83 3.08 40.54 -25.07
CA GLY A 83 4.52 40.36 -24.94
C GLY A 83 4.94 38.90 -24.84
N ALA A 84 4.14 38.07 -24.16
CA ALA A 84 4.39 36.63 -24.05
C ALA A 84 4.05 35.84 -25.31
N ALA A 85 3.00 36.24 -26.05
CA ALA A 85 2.73 35.70 -27.37
C ALA A 85 3.89 35.98 -28.33
N ARG A 86 4.41 37.22 -28.31
CA ARG A 86 5.60 37.59 -29.08
C ARG A 86 6.87 36.88 -28.59
N PHE A 87 7.01 36.62 -27.29
CA PHE A 87 8.09 35.78 -26.77
C PHE A 87 8.01 34.33 -27.29
N LEU A 88 6.80 33.75 -27.36
CA LEU A 88 6.59 32.42 -27.95
C LEU A 88 6.94 32.41 -29.45
N GLU A 89 6.66 33.49 -30.18
CA GLU A 89 7.10 33.66 -31.57
C GLU A 89 8.63 33.73 -31.69
N CYS A 90 9.32 34.50 -30.84
CA CYS A 90 10.80 34.52 -30.79
C CYS A 90 11.37 33.12 -30.51
N LEU A 91 10.74 32.34 -29.63
CA LEU A 91 11.11 30.96 -29.34
C LEU A 91 10.89 30.03 -30.54
N ARG A 92 9.85 30.27 -31.35
CA ARG A 92 9.57 29.56 -32.61
C ARG A 92 10.55 29.94 -33.72
N GLU A 93 10.97 31.19 -33.83
CA GLU A 93 12.00 31.63 -34.79
C GLU A 93 13.35 30.98 -34.48
N CYS A 94 13.69 30.83 -33.19
CA CYS A 94 14.91 30.17 -32.73
C CYS A 94 14.84 28.62 -32.70
N LYS A 95 13.77 28.00 -33.22
CA LYS A 95 13.48 26.54 -33.09
C LYS A 95 14.58 25.59 -33.57
N GLN A 96 15.43 26.01 -34.51
CA GLN A 96 16.51 25.18 -35.05
C GLN A 96 17.58 24.86 -33.98
N HIS A 97 17.70 25.70 -32.95
CA HIS A 97 18.66 25.53 -31.85
C HIS A 97 18.16 24.62 -30.71
N TYR A 98 16.86 24.29 -30.66
CA TYR A 98 16.26 23.50 -29.57
C TYR A 98 15.50 22.26 -30.08
N PRO A 99 16.19 21.18 -30.48
CA PRO A 99 15.57 20.00 -31.09
C PRO A 99 14.54 19.29 -30.20
N ARG A 100 14.75 19.32 -28.87
CA ARG A 100 13.84 18.71 -27.87
C ARG A 100 12.50 19.42 -27.74
N LEU A 101 12.41 20.64 -28.26
CA LEU A 101 11.18 21.43 -28.28
C LEU A 101 10.44 21.33 -29.62
N ARG A 102 10.92 20.54 -30.59
CA ARG A 102 10.25 20.41 -31.90
C ARG A 102 8.81 19.93 -31.76
N THR A 103 8.56 18.90 -30.97
CA THR A 103 7.20 18.36 -30.78
C THR A 103 6.27 19.35 -30.08
N LEU A 104 6.79 20.17 -29.16
CA LEU A 104 6.04 21.22 -28.48
C LEU A 104 5.77 22.43 -29.41
N LEU A 105 6.76 22.85 -30.21
CA LEU A 105 6.70 24.04 -31.06
C LEU A 105 6.10 23.78 -32.44
N SER A 106 5.94 22.51 -32.84
CA SER A 106 5.24 22.08 -34.05
C SER A 106 3.73 21.91 -33.83
N ALA A 107 3.24 22.02 -32.59
CA ALA A 107 1.83 21.90 -32.26
C ALA A 107 1.08 23.24 -32.43
N GLU A 108 1.11 23.76 -33.64
CA GLU A 108 0.07 24.64 -34.18
C GLU A 108 -0.18 24.15 -35.61
N THR A 109 -1.17 23.27 -35.78
CA THR A 109 -2.19 23.38 -36.83
C THR A 109 -3.21 22.25 -36.70
N GLU A 110 -4.48 22.65 -36.82
CA GLU A 110 -5.67 21.81 -36.95
C GLU A 110 -5.46 20.69 -37.98
N ILE A 111 -5.67 19.43 -37.58
CA ILE A 111 -5.90 18.32 -38.53
C ILE A 111 -7.22 17.65 -38.14
N GLN A 112 -8.15 17.69 -39.08
CA GLN A 112 -9.48 17.08 -39.01
C GLN A 112 -9.34 15.57 -38.78
N ARG A 113 -9.54 15.11 -37.53
CA ARG A 113 -9.68 13.67 -37.22
C ARG A 113 -10.88 13.08 -37.95
N GLY A 114 -10.68 11.95 -38.61
CA GLY A 114 -11.72 11.25 -39.38
C GLY A 114 -12.84 10.69 -38.49
N PRO A 115 -14.01 10.38 -39.07
CA PRO A 115 -15.18 9.93 -38.31
C PRO A 115 -14.94 8.59 -37.59
N THR A 116 -14.10 7.70 -38.14
CA THR A 116 -13.81 6.39 -37.54
C THR A 116 -12.79 6.50 -36.41
N GLU A 117 -11.83 7.41 -36.53
CA GLU A 117 -10.88 7.75 -35.47
C GLU A 117 -11.59 8.38 -34.27
N ARG A 118 -12.53 9.31 -34.52
CA ARG A 118 -13.40 9.86 -33.46
C ARG A 118 -14.27 8.79 -32.81
N LYS A 119 -14.79 7.86 -33.61
CA LYS A 119 -15.59 6.74 -33.11
C LYS A 119 -14.74 5.81 -32.24
N LEU A 120 -13.54 5.44 -32.69
CA LEU A 120 -12.60 4.62 -31.92
C LEU A 120 -12.18 5.32 -30.64
N GLN A 121 -11.95 6.62 -30.67
CA GLN A 121 -11.61 7.43 -29.50
C GLN A 121 -12.78 7.53 -28.51
N ALA A 122 -14.01 7.73 -28.99
CA ALA A 122 -15.20 7.76 -28.15
C ALA A 122 -15.52 6.38 -27.55
N GLN A 123 -15.17 5.30 -28.24
CA GLN A 123 -15.37 3.92 -27.80
C GLN A 123 -14.12 3.33 -27.14
N PHE A 124 -13.06 4.13 -26.93
CA PHE A 124 -11.74 3.65 -26.56
C PHE A 124 -11.73 2.90 -25.22
N SER A 125 -12.33 3.48 -24.19
CA SER A 125 -12.44 2.85 -22.86
C SER A 125 -13.28 1.57 -22.89
N CYS A 126 -14.40 1.60 -23.62
CA CYS A 126 -15.30 0.46 -23.79
C CYS A 126 -14.59 -0.69 -24.53
N LEU A 127 -13.95 -0.40 -25.66
CA LEU A 127 -13.21 -1.38 -26.45
C LEU A 127 -12.00 -1.93 -25.67
N CYS A 128 -11.26 -1.09 -24.94
CA CYS A 128 -10.14 -1.56 -24.10
C CYS A 128 -10.58 -2.61 -23.08
N SER A 129 -11.77 -2.44 -22.49
CA SER A 129 -12.30 -3.38 -21.49
C SER A 129 -12.93 -4.64 -22.09
N ARG A 130 -13.41 -4.59 -23.34
CA ARG A 130 -14.21 -5.66 -23.96
C ARG A 130 -13.50 -6.47 -25.04
N LEU A 131 -12.40 -5.98 -25.61
CA LEU A 131 -11.65 -6.66 -26.66
C LEU A 131 -11.04 -8.00 -26.19
N GLY A 132 -10.67 -8.13 -24.91
CA GLY A 132 -10.34 -9.38 -24.24
C GLY A 132 -9.55 -10.39 -25.09
N LEU A 133 -10.18 -11.52 -25.42
CA LEU A 133 -9.58 -12.62 -26.21
C LEU A 133 -9.48 -12.32 -27.71
N SER A 134 -10.24 -11.33 -28.21
CA SER A 134 -10.30 -10.93 -29.62
C SER A 134 -9.11 -10.05 -30.02
N VAL A 135 -8.30 -9.56 -29.06
CA VAL A 135 -7.11 -8.73 -29.31
C VAL A 135 -6.10 -9.43 -30.21
N LEU A 136 -5.78 -10.70 -29.94
CA LEU A 136 -4.76 -11.43 -30.69
C LEU A 136 -5.25 -11.80 -32.11
N PRO A 137 -6.46 -12.34 -32.31
CA PRO A 137 -7.04 -12.52 -33.65
C PRO A 137 -7.11 -11.22 -34.47
N VAL A 138 -7.56 -10.11 -33.86
CA VAL A 138 -7.64 -8.80 -34.52
C VAL A 138 -6.24 -8.26 -34.86
N SER A 139 -5.27 -8.40 -33.97
CA SER A 139 -3.89 -7.98 -34.22
C SER A 139 -3.24 -8.79 -35.34
N LEU A 140 -3.48 -10.10 -35.40
CA LEU A 140 -2.99 -10.97 -36.47
C LEU A 140 -3.64 -10.64 -37.81
N ALA A 141 -4.95 -10.35 -37.83
CA ALA A 141 -5.65 -9.89 -39.02
C ALA A 141 -5.09 -8.55 -39.52
N LEU A 142 -4.87 -7.57 -38.62
CA LEU A 142 -4.28 -6.28 -38.94
C LEU A 142 -2.81 -6.37 -39.40
N PHE A 143 -2.07 -7.37 -38.91
CA PHE A 143 -0.73 -7.65 -39.37
C PHE A 143 -0.75 -8.28 -40.77
N SER A 144 -1.65 -9.23 -41.01
CA SER A 144 -1.84 -9.86 -42.34
C SER A 144 -2.28 -8.86 -43.42
N SER A 145 -3.04 -7.82 -43.04
CA SER A 145 -3.42 -6.72 -43.91
C SER A 145 -2.37 -5.60 -44.02
N SER A 146 -1.18 -5.79 -43.41
CA SER A 146 -0.08 -4.81 -43.36
C SER A 146 -0.45 -3.46 -42.70
N THR A 147 -1.50 -3.41 -41.88
CA THR A 147 -1.94 -2.21 -41.16
C THR A 147 -1.07 -1.94 -39.92
N ILE A 148 -0.68 -3.01 -39.22
CA ILE A 148 0.31 -2.94 -38.13
C ILE A 148 1.61 -3.63 -38.57
N THR A 149 2.75 -3.15 -38.07
CA THR A 149 4.07 -3.72 -38.39
C THR A 149 4.41 -4.89 -37.47
N GLN A 150 5.45 -5.66 -37.79
CA GLN A 150 5.92 -6.73 -36.91
C GLN A 150 6.34 -6.20 -35.54
N PHE A 151 6.97 -5.02 -35.50
CA PHE A 151 7.31 -4.33 -34.26
C PHE A 151 6.06 -3.93 -33.44
N ASP A 152 5.00 -3.50 -34.11
CA ASP A 152 3.73 -3.19 -33.45
C ASP A 152 3.07 -4.46 -32.87
N LEU A 153 3.11 -5.56 -33.62
CA LEU A 153 2.56 -6.86 -33.17
C LEU A 153 3.34 -7.41 -31.97
N GLU A 154 4.68 -7.35 -32.01
CA GLU A 154 5.54 -7.75 -30.89
C GLU A 154 5.30 -6.86 -29.65
N ARG A 155 5.08 -5.56 -29.84
CA ARG A 155 4.71 -4.64 -28.74
C ARG A 155 3.35 -4.94 -28.14
N ILE A 156 2.37 -5.33 -28.96
CA ILE A 156 1.05 -5.75 -28.47
C ILE A 156 1.21 -7.06 -27.68
N GLN A 157 1.91 -8.05 -28.20
CA GLN A 157 2.10 -9.34 -27.53
C GLN A 157 2.96 -9.27 -26.27
N ALA A 158 3.93 -8.35 -26.22
CA ALA A 158 4.78 -8.11 -25.07
C ALA A 158 4.06 -7.37 -23.93
N ALA A 159 2.88 -6.80 -24.17
CA ALA A 159 2.10 -6.18 -23.10
C ALA A 159 1.52 -7.27 -22.17
N PRO A 160 1.70 -7.16 -20.84
CA PRO A 160 1.51 -8.27 -19.91
C PRO A 160 0.05 -8.60 -19.56
N THR A 161 -0.91 -7.74 -19.91
CA THR A 161 -2.35 -7.96 -19.62
C THR A 161 -3.23 -7.75 -20.86
N PRO A 162 -4.32 -8.51 -21.08
CA PRO A 162 -5.19 -8.34 -22.24
C PRO A 162 -5.75 -6.92 -22.41
N THR A 163 -6.00 -6.22 -21.31
CA THR A 163 -6.43 -4.80 -21.32
C THR A 163 -5.31 -3.89 -21.80
N GLN A 164 -4.06 -4.12 -21.38
CA GLN A 164 -2.91 -3.37 -21.91
C GLN A 164 -2.59 -3.75 -23.35
N GLN A 165 -2.78 -5.01 -23.75
CA GLN A 165 -2.67 -5.44 -25.14
C GLN A 165 -3.73 -4.72 -26.01
N SER A 166 -4.97 -4.65 -25.52
CA SER A 166 -6.08 -3.88 -26.13
C SER A 166 -5.74 -2.39 -26.22
N HIS A 167 -5.23 -1.82 -25.13
CA HIS A 167 -4.86 -0.41 -25.05
C HIS A 167 -3.71 -0.06 -26.01
N VAL A 168 -2.69 -0.92 -26.10
CA VAL A 168 -1.57 -0.76 -27.03
C VAL A 168 -2.06 -0.90 -28.47
N LEU A 169 -2.89 -1.91 -28.77
CA LEU A 169 -3.50 -2.10 -30.10
C LEU A 169 -4.33 -0.88 -30.53
N LEU A 170 -5.25 -0.41 -29.69
CA LEU A 170 -6.12 0.73 -30.00
C LEU A 170 -5.33 2.04 -30.14
N ASN A 171 -4.30 2.26 -29.31
CA ASN A 171 -3.42 3.41 -29.45
C ASN A 171 -2.61 3.37 -30.73
N ILE A 172 -2.13 2.18 -31.15
CA ILE A 172 -1.46 2.01 -32.43
C ILE A 172 -2.42 2.36 -33.58
N CYS A 173 -3.67 1.90 -33.53
CA CYS A 173 -4.69 2.25 -34.52
C CYS A 173 -5.00 3.76 -34.55
N LEU A 174 -5.12 4.42 -33.40
CA LEU A 174 -5.33 5.87 -33.32
C LEU A 174 -4.10 6.66 -33.82
N THR A 175 -2.90 6.23 -33.47
CA THR A 175 -1.64 6.89 -33.88
C THR A 175 -1.40 6.76 -35.39
N LYS A 176 -1.84 5.65 -35.99
CA LYS A 176 -1.77 5.40 -37.44
C LYS A 176 -2.94 6.02 -38.22
N GLY A 177 -3.95 6.55 -37.54
CA GLY A 177 -5.02 7.36 -38.10
C GLY A 177 -6.20 6.59 -38.71
N GLU A 178 -7.07 7.33 -39.41
CA GLU A 178 -8.39 6.89 -39.90
C GLU A 178 -8.39 5.54 -40.65
N LEU A 179 -7.39 5.28 -41.51
CA LEU A 179 -7.31 4.02 -42.27
C LEU A 179 -7.07 2.82 -41.36
N ALA A 180 -6.20 2.96 -40.36
CA ALA A 180 -5.95 1.90 -39.38
C ALA A 180 -7.15 1.66 -38.46
N CYS A 181 -7.88 2.72 -38.12
CA CYS A 181 -9.13 2.62 -37.37
C CYS A 181 -10.23 1.89 -38.15
N LYS A 182 -10.32 2.09 -39.48
CA LYS A 182 -11.26 1.34 -40.34
C LYS A 182 -10.91 -0.14 -40.42
N SER A 183 -9.65 -0.46 -40.71
CA SER A 183 -9.18 -1.85 -40.74
C SER A 183 -9.40 -2.55 -39.40
N PHE A 184 -9.27 -1.83 -38.28
CA PHE A 184 -9.56 -2.37 -36.96
C PHE A 184 -11.02 -2.82 -36.83
N TYR A 185 -11.99 -1.99 -37.22
CA TYR A 185 -13.40 -2.39 -37.15
C TYR A 185 -13.73 -3.53 -38.12
N THR A 186 -13.10 -3.58 -39.30
CA THR A 186 -13.26 -4.73 -40.23
C THR A 186 -12.72 -6.02 -39.61
N ALA A 187 -11.51 -5.97 -39.05
CA ALA A 187 -10.90 -7.13 -38.38
C ALA A 187 -11.68 -7.54 -37.12
N LEU A 188 -12.27 -6.59 -36.39
CA LEU A 188 -13.15 -6.87 -35.25
C LEU A 188 -14.43 -7.57 -35.68
N TYR A 189 -15.03 -7.15 -36.79
CA TYR A 189 -16.23 -7.78 -37.35
C TYR A 189 -16.00 -9.22 -37.80
N GLU A 190 -14.80 -9.52 -38.31
CA GLU A 190 -14.43 -10.88 -38.73
C GLU A 190 -14.04 -11.78 -37.54
N ALA A 191 -13.37 -11.22 -36.54
CA ALA A 191 -12.90 -11.96 -35.37
C ALA A 191 -13.98 -12.17 -34.31
N ASP A 192 -14.88 -11.20 -34.13
CA ASP A 192 -15.92 -11.19 -33.10
C ASP A 192 -17.17 -10.40 -33.56
N PRO A 193 -18.05 -11.04 -34.35
CA PRO A 193 -19.25 -10.39 -34.90
C PRO A 193 -20.21 -9.89 -33.80
N LEU A 194 -20.32 -10.62 -32.69
CA LEU A 194 -21.22 -10.29 -31.59
C LEU A 194 -20.77 -9.02 -30.87
N LEU A 195 -19.47 -8.90 -30.57
CA LEU A 195 -18.91 -7.69 -29.97
C LEU A 195 -19.00 -6.49 -30.92
N ALA A 196 -18.81 -6.70 -32.22
CA ALA A 196 -18.92 -5.65 -33.23
C ALA A 196 -20.36 -5.11 -33.36
N GLU A 197 -21.38 -5.97 -33.26
CA GLU A 197 -22.79 -5.59 -33.30
C GLU A 197 -23.25 -4.84 -32.04
N ASP A 198 -22.82 -5.29 -30.85
CA ASP A 198 -23.08 -4.63 -29.56
C ASP A 198 -22.52 -3.19 -29.50
N ILE A 199 -21.32 -2.99 -30.06
CA ILE A 199 -20.64 -1.69 -30.04
C ILE A 199 -21.25 -0.73 -31.07
N ASN A 200 -21.93 -1.25 -32.10
CA ASN A 200 -22.66 -0.43 -33.07
C ASN A 200 -24.08 -0.06 -32.62
N SER A 201 -24.79 -0.96 -31.94
CA SER A 201 -26.14 -0.72 -31.41
C SER A 201 -26.15 0.26 -30.22
N SER A 202 -25.13 0.24 -29.36
CA SER A 202 -24.92 1.25 -28.30
C SER A 202 -24.72 2.68 -28.82
N SER A 203 -24.31 2.85 -30.08
CA SER A 203 -24.17 4.16 -30.73
C SER A 203 -25.49 4.72 -31.31
N LEU A 204 -26.47 3.85 -31.59
CA LEU A 204 -27.79 4.22 -32.12
C LEU A 204 -28.77 4.63 -31.01
N LEU A 205 -28.68 4.00 -29.82
CA LEU A 205 -29.51 4.36 -28.65
C LEU A 205 -29.26 5.78 -28.13
N LYS A 206 -28.03 6.32 -28.30
CA LYS A 206 -27.74 7.73 -27.98
C LYS A 206 -28.28 8.74 -29.00
N LYS A 207 -28.68 8.31 -30.21
CA LYS A 207 -29.21 9.21 -31.26
C LYS A 207 -30.74 9.31 -31.28
N LEU A 208 -31.47 8.40 -30.63
CA LEU A 208 -32.93 8.42 -30.58
C LEU A 208 -33.51 9.19 -29.37
N SER A 209 -32.66 9.64 -28.45
CA SER A 209 -33.09 10.34 -27.22
C SER A 209 -33.56 11.78 -27.41
N TRP A 210 -33.52 12.34 -28.63
CA TRP A 210 -33.72 13.79 -28.86
C TRP A 210 -34.95 14.19 -29.69
N ASN A 211 -35.86 13.27 -30.03
CA ASN A 211 -37.08 13.64 -30.78
C ASN A 211 -38.29 12.78 -30.37
N SER A 212 -39.18 13.29 -29.52
CA SER A 212 -40.58 13.61 -29.85
C SER A 212 -41.43 13.80 -28.60
N ASP A 213 -42.00 14.99 -28.47
CA ASP A 213 -43.18 15.28 -27.67
C ASP A 213 -44.44 14.63 -28.29
N GLU A 214 -45.38 14.27 -27.41
CA GLU A 214 -46.82 14.03 -27.64
C GLU A 214 -47.25 12.93 -28.64
N LEU A 215 -47.82 11.82 -28.13
CA LEU A 215 -49.27 11.59 -28.14
C LEU A 215 -49.65 10.23 -27.48
N SER A 216 -50.67 10.35 -26.65
CA SER A 216 -51.46 9.34 -25.93
C SER A 216 -51.98 8.17 -26.77
N ASN A 217 -51.96 6.95 -26.22
CA ASN A 217 -53.13 6.24 -25.65
C ASN A 217 -53.06 4.70 -25.79
N VAL A 218 -53.25 4.04 -24.63
CA VAL A 218 -53.88 2.71 -24.41
C VAL A 218 -53.11 1.50 -24.99
N GLY A 219 -52.75 0.45 -24.24
CA GLY A 219 -52.96 0.07 -22.85
C GLY A 219 -52.58 -1.42 -22.73
N MET A 220 -52.12 -1.85 -21.55
CA MET A 220 -52.33 -3.17 -20.93
C MET A 220 -51.28 -3.45 -19.84
N ALA A 221 -51.80 -3.82 -18.67
CA ALA A 221 -51.16 -4.42 -17.50
C ALA A 221 -50.14 -3.59 -16.71
N VAL A 222 -50.61 -3.11 -15.55
CA VAL A 222 -49.80 -2.92 -14.36
C VAL A 222 -49.32 -4.30 -13.90
N GLU A 223 -48.04 -4.59 -14.11
CA GLU A 223 -47.26 -5.41 -13.17
C GLU A 223 -46.27 -4.46 -12.51
N GLU A 224 -46.43 -4.30 -11.20
CA GLU A 224 -45.40 -3.74 -10.33
C GLU A 224 -44.10 -4.50 -10.58
N THR A 225 -43.06 -3.80 -11.01
CA THR A 225 -41.67 -4.27 -10.87
C THR A 225 -40.90 -3.27 -10.02
N GLN A 226 -41.19 -3.32 -8.71
CA GLN A 226 -40.09 -3.52 -7.76
C GLN A 226 -39.30 -4.75 -8.24
N ASP A 227 -37.97 -4.69 -8.13
CA ASP A 227 -36.97 -5.67 -8.63
C ASP A 227 -36.43 -5.45 -10.06
N ILE A 228 -35.44 -4.55 -10.16
CA ILE A 228 -34.10 -4.94 -10.64
C ILE A 228 -33.06 -4.42 -9.61
N ALA A 229 -33.28 -4.81 -8.36
CA ALA A 229 -32.24 -5.04 -7.38
C ALA A 229 -32.07 -6.57 -7.24
N ALA A 230 -31.97 -7.29 -8.36
CA ALA A 230 -31.81 -8.74 -8.41
C ALA A 230 -31.45 -9.19 -9.84
N GLY A 231 -30.32 -8.71 -10.36
CA GLY A 231 -29.73 -9.23 -11.60
C GLY A 231 -28.65 -10.23 -11.26
N HIS A 232 -29.02 -11.51 -11.18
CA HIS A 232 -28.18 -12.64 -10.84
C HIS A 232 -26.74 -12.57 -11.39
N LEU A 233 -25.78 -12.27 -10.51
CA LEU A 233 -24.46 -12.88 -10.61
C LEU A 233 -24.68 -14.41 -10.56
N PRO A 234 -24.10 -15.21 -11.47
CA PRO A 234 -24.27 -16.68 -11.48
C PRO A 234 -23.77 -17.38 -10.19
N TYR A 235 -23.30 -16.61 -9.20
CA TYR A 235 -22.65 -17.06 -7.98
C TYR A 235 -23.28 -16.49 -6.69
N SER A 236 -24.48 -15.90 -6.74
CA SER A 236 -25.13 -15.28 -5.55
C SER A 236 -25.30 -16.25 -4.37
N GLY A 237 -25.58 -17.53 -4.64
CA GLY A 237 -25.65 -18.57 -3.62
C GLY A 237 -24.30 -18.93 -3.00
N VAL A 238 -23.20 -18.82 -3.76
CA VAL A 238 -21.83 -19.03 -3.26
C VAL A 238 -21.43 -17.85 -2.37
N LEU A 239 -21.66 -16.62 -2.85
CA LEU A 239 -21.40 -15.39 -2.09
C LEU A 239 -22.13 -15.39 -0.74
N GLN A 240 -23.42 -15.78 -0.70
CA GLN A 240 -24.17 -15.88 0.56
C GLN A 240 -23.56 -16.89 1.53
N LYS A 241 -23.13 -18.07 1.06
CA LYS A 241 -22.47 -19.07 1.91
C LYS A 241 -21.14 -18.58 2.45
N VAL A 242 -20.30 -17.97 1.61
CA VAL A 242 -19.02 -17.39 2.02
C VAL A 242 -19.23 -16.26 3.04
N ARG A 243 -20.19 -15.38 2.76
CA ARG A 243 -20.58 -14.28 3.66
C ARG A 243 -21.02 -14.78 5.03
N ALA A 244 -21.87 -15.82 5.06
CA ALA A 244 -22.35 -16.43 6.29
C ALA A 244 -21.20 -17.06 7.08
N HIS A 245 -20.24 -17.71 6.40
CA HIS A 245 -19.08 -18.32 7.05
C HIS A 245 -18.16 -17.27 7.68
N LEU A 246 -17.90 -16.17 6.99
CA LEU A 246 -17.01 -15.09 7.45
C LEU A 246 -17.68 -14.11 8.42
N GLY A 247 -19.01 -14.22 8.62
CA GLY A 247 -19.76 -13.29 9.47
C GLY A 247 -19.84 -11.86 8.92
N VAL A 248 -19.74 -11.69 7.59
CA VAL A 248 -19.76 -10.36 6.95
C VAL A 248 -21.19 -9.82 6.93
N VAL A 249 -21.46 -8.75 7.69
CA VAL A 249 -22.77 -8.09 7.76
C VAL A 249 -22.92 -7.11 6.59
N VAL A 250 -24.15 -6.74 6.22
CA VAL A 250 -24.38 -5.63 5.26
C VAL A 250 -24.18 -4.33 6.02
N GLY A 251 -23.13 -3.59 5.70
CA GLY A 251 -22.85 -2.28 6.28
C GLY A 251 -21.44 -1.78 5.96
N ASP A 252 -21.15 -0.55 6.37
CA ASP A 252 -19.93 0.17 6.01
C ASP A 252 -18.69 -0.28 6.82
N GLU A 253 -18.72 -1.47 7.41
CA GLU A 253 -17.64 -1.98 8.25
C GLU A 253 -16.53 -2.60 7.37
N ALA A 254 -15.29 -2.19 7.65
CA ALA A 254 -14.09 -2.78 7.09
C ALA A 254 -13.30 -3.45 8.22
N ARG A 255 -13.52 -4.76 8.40
CA ARG A 255 -12.99 -5.58 9.51
C ARG A 255 -12.14 -6.74 9.02
N LEU A 256 -12.13 -7.00 7.71
CA LEU A 256 -11.38 -8.10 7.11
C LEU A 256 -10.31 -7.56 6.15
N ASN A 257 -9.17 -8.27 6.12
CA ASN A 257 -8.19 -8.17 5.05
C ASN A 257 -8.58 -9.12 3.92
N MET A 258 -9.34 -8.59 2.95
CA MET A 258 -9.82 -9.35 1.80
C MET A 258 -8.69 -9.77 0.85
N CYS A 259 -7.57 -9.05 0.84
CA CYS A 259 -6.39 -9.49 0.10
C CYS A 259 -5.86 -10.80 0.70
N GLU A 260 -5.74 -10.87 2.02
CA GLU A 260 -5.24 -12.07 2.72
C GLU A 260 -6.22 -13.24 2.62
N LEU A 261 -7.52 -12.97 2.63
CA LEU A 261 -8.53 -13.97 2.32
C LEU A 261 -8.35 -14.53 0.90
N GLY A 262 -8.17 -13.65 -0.10
CA GLY A 262 -7.95 -14.04 -1.49
C GLY A 262 -6.73 -14.92 -1.68
N VAL A 263 -5.62 -14.57 -1.02
CA VAL A 263 -4.40 -15.38 -1.01
C VAL A 263 -4.64 -16.73 -0.32
N SER A 264 -5.35 -16.73 0.81
CA SER A 264 -5.64 -17.95 1.58
C SER A 264 -6.50 -18.95 0.79
N VAL A 265 -7.43 -18.46 -0.04
CA VAL A 265 -8.22 -19.33 -0.93
C VAL A 265 -7.47 -19.78 -2.19
N GLY A 266 -6.25 -19.29 -2.40
CA GLY A 266 -5.34 -19.75 -3.44
C GLY A 266 -5.25 -18.87 -4.68
N LEU A 267 -5.71 -17.62 -4.61
CA LEU A 267 -5.49 -16.64 -5.69
C LEU A 267 -4.11 -15.98 -5.55
N PRO A 268 -3.45 -15.61 -6.67
CA PRO A 268 -2.21 -14.84 -6.60
C PRO A 268 -2.43 -13.48 -5.93
N ARG A 269 -1.58 -13.12 -4.95
CA ARG A 269 -1.68 -11.85 -4.18
C ARG A 269 -1.82 -10.64 -5.10
N ARG A 270 -1.01 -10.58 -6.16
CA ARG A 270 -1.02 -9.49 -7.14
C ARG A 270 -2.39 -9.31 -7.80
N THR A 271 -2.99 -10.40 -8.28
CA THR A 271 -4.29 -10.37 -8.95
C THR A 271 -5.40 -9.92 -8.01
N VAL A 272 -5.36 -10.36 -6.75
CA VAL A 272 -6.33 -9.93 -5.74
C VAL A 272 -6.18 -8.44 -5.45
N LYS A 273 -4.93 -7.95 -5.27
CA LYS A 273 -4.66 -6.52 -5.04
C LYS A 273 -5.17 -5.65 -6.18
N GLU A 274 -4.82 -5.98 -7.42
CA GLU A 274 -5.28 -5.24 -8.61
C GLU A 274 -6.82 -5.15 -8.61
N CYS A 275 -7.52 -6.27 -8.39
CA CYS A 275 -8.98 -6.31 -8.31
C CYS A 275 -9.55 -5.42 -7.20
N LEU A 276 -8.96 -5.43 -6.00
CA LEU A 276 -9.44 -4.64 -4.86
C LEU A 276 -9.14 -3.13 -5.00
N LEU A 277 -8.12 -2.77 -5.77
CA LEU A 277 -7.74 -1.38 -6.04
C LEU A 277 -8.52 -0.75 -7.20
N GLU A 278 -9.14 -1.56 -8.07
CA GLU A 278 -9.94 -1.13 -9.22
C GLU A 278 -11.35 -0.63 -8.83
N GLY A 279 -11.40 0.51 -8.14
CA GLY A 279 -12.67 1.22 -7.92
C GLY A 279 -13.59 0.63 -6.84
N VAL A 280 -13.22 -0.51 -6.25
CA VAL A 280 -13.98 -1.18 -5.18
C VAL A 280 -14.02 -0.30 -3.93
N SER A 281 -15.16 -0.30 -3.21
CA SER A 281 -15.26 0.40 -1.92
C SER A 281 -14.45 -0.32 -0.83
N LEU A 282 -14.20 0.36 0.29
CA LEU A 282 -13.34 -0.16 1.35
C LEU A 282 -14.01 -1.24 2.23
N GLU A 283 -15.33 -1.34 2.11
CA GLU A 283 -16.22 -2.14 2.95
C GLU A 283 -16.07 -3.63 2.67
N ASP A 284 -16.21 -4.45 3.71
CA ASP A 284 -16.02 -5.90 3.58
C ASP A 284 -17.03 -6.51 2.59
N ALA A 285 -18.28 -6.02 2.54
CA ALA A 285 -19.28 -6.58 1.64
C ALA A 285 -18.89 -6.42 0.15
N ALA A 286 -18.48 -5.22 -0.26
CA ALA A 286 -18.10 -4.94 -1.64
C ALA A 286 -16.80 -5.62 -2.04
N GLN A 287 -15.80 -5.63 -1.15
CA GLN A 287 -14.54 -6.31 -1.40
C GLN A 287 -14.70 -7.84 -1.47
N LEU A 288 -15.59 -8.41 -0.66
CA LEU A 288 -15.90 -9.83 -0.73
C LEU A 288 -16.58 -10.20 -2.05
N GLU A 289 -17.53 -9.37 -2.50
CA GLU A 289 -18.21 -9.58 -3.78
C GLU A 289 -17.22 -9.56 -4.95
N ALA A 290 -16.31 -8.57 -5.00
CA ALA A 290 -15.24 -8.48 -5.98
C ALA A 290 -14.32 -9.72 -5.93
N LEU A 291 -13.96 -10.17 -4.73
CA LEU A 291 -13.10 -11.34 -4.55
C LEU A 291 -13.76 -12.64 -5.02
N VAL A 292 -15.04 -12.86 -4.68
CA VAL A 292 -15.78 -14.04 -5.12
C VAL A 292 -15.95 -14.03 -6.63
N ALA A 293 -16.27 -12.88 -7.22
CA ALA A 293 -16.35 -12.72 -8.67
C ALA A 293 -15.02 -13.08 -9.34
N LEU A 294 -13.89 -12.54 -8.82
CA LEU A 294 -12.56 -12.84 -9.32
C LEU A 294 -12.22 -14.34 -9.22
N PHE A 295 -12.52 -14.97 -8.09
CA PHE A 295 -12.26 -16.40 -7.91
C PHE A 295 -13.03 -17.24 -8.92
N MET A 296 -14.32 -16.95 -9.08
CA MET A 296 -15.19 -17.69 -9.98
C MET A 296 -14.83 -17.46 -11.45
N GLU A 297 -14.39 -16.26 -11.82
CA GLU A 297 -13.85 -15.96 -13.15
C GLU A 297 -12.60 -16.81 -13.46
N LYS A 298 -11.67 -16.92 -12.50
CA LYS A 298 -10.39 -17.61 -12.73
C LYS A 298 -10.47 -19.14 -12.64
N THR A 299 -11.37 -19.67 -11.82
CA THR A 299 -11.37 -21.11 -11.47
C THR A 299 -12.63 -21.84 -11.91
N GLN A 300 -13.76 -21.15 -12.01
CA GLN A 300 -15.09 -21.73 -12.24
C GLN A 300 -15.48 -22.83 -11.23
N ASP A 301 -14.84 -22.88 -10.06
CA ASP A 301 -14.98 -23.99 -9.10
C ASP A 301 -15.49 -23.49 -7.74
N ALA A 302 -16.83 -23.47 -7.59
CA ALA A 302 -17.49 -23.00 -6.39
C ALA A 302 -17.23 -23.89 -5.15
N ASP A 303 -17.15 -25.21 -5.35
CA ASP A 303 -16.95 -26.15 -4.25
C ASP A 303 -15.54 -26.01 -3.67
N ARG A 304 -14.54 -25.78 -4.53
CA ARG A 304 -13.19 -25.46 -4.09
C ARG A 304 -13.14 -24.16 -3.30
N LEU A 305 -13.86 -23.11 -3.73
CA LEU A 305 -13.92 -21.86 -2.96
C LEU A 305 -14.49 -22.10 -1.56
N LEU A 306 -15.64 -22.77 -1.47
CA LEU A 306 -16.31 -23.03 -0.20
C LEU A 306 -15.46 -23.90 0.73
N SER A 307 -14.82 -24.93 0.18
CA SER A 307 -13.88 -25.78 0.91
C SER A 307 -12.70 -24.97 1.45
N ARG A 308 -12.07 -24.14 0.61
CA ARG A 308 -10.96 -23.29 1.02
C ARG A 308 -11.35 -22.27 2.07
N VAL A 309 -12.49 -21.59 1.90
CA VAL A 309 -13.01 -20.64 2.90
C VAL A 309 -13.26 -21.33 4.23
N ALA A 310 -13.77 -22.56 4.23
CA ALA A 310 -13.96 -23.35 5.45
C ALA A 310 -12.66 -23.75 6.15
N GLU A 311 -11.54 -23.84 5.41
CA GLU A 311 -10.21 -24.06 5.97
C GLU A 311 -9.57 -22.79 6.57
N VAL A 312 -10.05 -21.59 6.20
CA VAL A 312 -9.48 -20.32 6.66
C VAL A 312 -9.83 -20.08 8.12
N GLU A 313 -8.80 -19.86 8.94
CA GLU A 313 -9.00 -19.36 10.29
C GLU A 313 -9.44 -17.88 10.24
N ILE A 314 -10.70 -17.58 10.55
CA ILE A 314 -11.25 -16.22 10.41
C ILE A 314 -10.40 -15.16 11.12
N LYS A 315 -9.79 -15.48 12.26
CA LYS A 315 -8.90 -14.57 12.99
C LYS A 315 -7.64 -14.18 12.20
N SER A 316 -7.17 -15.01 11.26
CA SER A 316 -6.01 -14.72 10.42
C SER A 316 -6.27 -13.57 9.44
N VAL A 317 -7.52 -13.44 8.99
CA VAL A 317 -7.96 -12.40 8.05
C VAL A 317 -8.68 -11.24 8.71
N GLN A 318 -8.98 -11.31 10.01
CA GLN A 318 -9.57 -10.20 10.77
C GLN A 318 -8.55 -9.11 11.08
N LEU A 319 -9.04 -7.87 11.16
CA LEU A 319 -8.27 -6.71 11.58
C LEU A 319 -8.38 -6.50 13.09
N SER A 320 -7.30 -5.97 13.68
CA SER A 320 -7.30 -5.48 15.05
C SER A 320 -8.27 -4.30 15.21
N GLU A 321 -8.67 -3.98 16.46
CA GLU A 321 -9.53 -2.83 16.73
C GLU A 321 -8.88 -1.53 16.22
N ARG A 322 -7.57 -1.37 16.44
CA ARG A 322 -6.79 -0.26 15.88
C ARG A 322 -6.88 -0.19 14.35
N GLY A 323 -6.72 -1.32 13.66
CA GLY A 323 -6.89 -1.40 12.20
C GLY A 323 -8.27 -0.95 11.73
N CYS A 324 -9.33 -1.44 12.38
CA CYS A 324 -10.71 -1.02 12.12
C CYS A 324 -10.88 0.50 12.31
N LEU A 325 -10.36 1.05 13.42
CA LEU A 325 -10.44 2.48 13.71
C LEU A 325 -9.64 3.34 12.72
N SER A 326 -8.47 2.88 12.28
CA SER A 326 -7.68 3.54 11.24
C SER A 326 -8.41 3.56 9.90
N LEU A 327 -9.10 2.47 9.53
CA LEU A 327 -9.97 2.45 8.35
C LEU A 327 -11.19 3.36 8.49
N ARG A 328 -11.81 3.45 9.67
CA ARG A 328 -12.89 4.43 9.93
C ARG A 328 -12.41 5.88 9.80
N LEU A 329 -11.19 6.17 10.27
CA LEU A 329 -10.59 7.49 10.09
C LEU A 329 -10.32 7.77 8.60
N LEU A 330 -9.90 6.76 7.84
CA LEU A 330 -9.69 6.85 6.40
C LEU A 330 -11.00 6.99 5.61
N GLN A 331 -12.09 6.37 6.05
CA GLN A 331 -13.44 6.58 5.49
C GLN A 331 -13.92 8.02 5.69
N ALA A 332 -13.52 8.69 6.78
CA ALA A 332 -13.79 10.12 6.94
C ALA A 332 -13.04 10.96 5.88
N ALA A 333 -11.81 10.58 5.52
CA ALA A 333 -11.08 11.20 4.40
C ALA A 333 -11.76 10.94 3.05
N ASP A 334 -12.23 9.72 2.77
CA ASP A 334 -13.02 9.40 1.57
C ASP A 334 -14.29 10.26 1.49
N SER A 335 -15.01 10.40 2.60
CA SER A 335 -16.21 11.23 2.69
C SER A 335 -15.92 12.71 2.42
N LEU A 336 -14.82 13.25 2.96
CA LEU A 336 -14.37 14.62 2.71
C LEU A 336 -14.09 14.85 1.22
N LEU A 337 -13.39 13.91 0.57
CA LEU A 337 -13.10 13.96 -0.87
C LEU A 337 -14.37 13.93 -1.73
N ARG A 338 -15.31 13.03 -1.43
CA ARG A 338 -16.57 12.87 -2.19
C ARG A 338 -17.54 14.03 -1.99
N SER A 339 -17.54 14.65 -0.82
CA SER A 339 -18.41 15.80 -0.53
C SER A 339 -18.02 17.07 -1.31
N GLY A 340 -16.84 17.08 -1.96
CA GLY A 340 -16.35 18.25 -2.69
C GLY A 340 -15.91 19.41 -1.79
N SER A 341 -15.92 19.24 -0.46
CA SER A 341 -15.48 20.23 0.52
C SER A 341 -14.00 20.59 0.36
N CYS A 342 -13.21 19.73 -0.30
CA CYS A 342 -11.78 19.93 -0.54
C CYS A 342 -11.43 20.79 -1.78
N SER A 343 -12.31 21.72 -2.18
CA SER A 343 -12.26 22.36 -3.51
C SER A 343 -11.20 23.46 -3.70
N LYS A 344 -10.43 23.86 -2.67
CA LYS A 344 -9.58 25.07 -2.75
C LYS A 344 -8.07 24.87 -2.58
N CYS A 345 -7.59 23.73 -2.07
CA CYS A 345 -6.15 23.49 -1.85
C CYS A 345 -5.64 22.12 -2.31
N LEU A 346 -6.17 21.59 -3.43
CA LEU A 346 -5.60 20.42 -4.11
C LEU A 346 -4.30 20.73 -4.90
N SER A 347 -3.69 21.90 -4.71
CA SER A 347 -2.43 22.27 -5.36
C SER A 347 -1.21 21.74 -4.60
N GLN A 348 -0.18 21.45 -5.37
CA GLN A 348 1.11 20.78 -5.09
C GLN A 348 1.93 21.30 -3.87
N ASP A 349 1.51 22.38 -3.20
CA ASP A 349 2.34 23.12 -2.24
C ASP A 349 2.33 22.56 -0.79
N TYR A 350 1.40 21.67 -0.44
CA TYR A 350 1.35 21.08 0.91
C TYR A 350 2.48 20.08 1.24
N LEU A 351 3.17 19.56 0.22
CA LEU A 351 4.33 18.69 0.40
C LEU A 351 5.62 19.47 0.70
N HIS A 352 5.66 20.78 0.41
CA HIS A 352 6.86 21.61 0.54
C HIS A 352 6.82 22.63 1.70
N ASP A 353 5.65 23.02 2.21
CA ASP A 353 5.54 24.14 3.17
C ASP A 353 4.99 23.75 4.56
N GLN A 354 5.45 22.62 5.13
CA GLN A 354 5.00 22.14 6.46
C GLN A 354 5.74 22.78 7.66
N GLY A 355 6.47 23.88 7.44
CA GLY A 355 7.30 24.51 8.47
C GLY A 355 6.53 25.18 9.61
N ASN A 356 5.25 25.55 9.42
CA ASN A 356 4.48 26.35 10.39
C ASN A 356 2.99 25.96 10.46
N LEU A 357 2.69 24.77 10.98
CA LEU A 357 1.32 24.28 11.24
C LEU A 357 0.61 24.91 12.48
N HIS A 358 1.07 26.06 12.97
CA HIS A 358 0.50 26.72 14.17
C HIS A 358 -0.44 27.89 13.86
N SER A 359 -0.83 28.12 12.59
CA SER A 359 -1.85 29.12 12.25
C SER A 359 -3.26 28.50 12.34
N ALA A 360 -4.10 29.04 13.22
CA ALA A 360 -5.42 28.53 13.57
C ALA A 360 -6.52 28.69 12.50
N HIS A 361 -6.18 28.94 11.23
CA HIS A 361 -7.14 29.28 10.16
C HIS A 361 -6.87 28.53 8.83
N CYS A 362 -6.85 27.21 8.86
CA CYS A 362 -6.95 26.40 7.64
C CYS A 362 -8.16 25.46 7.72
N GLY A 363 -9.02 25.52 6.70
CA GLY A 363 -10.29 24.77 6.61
C GLY A 363 -10.13 23.27 6.33
N ASP A 364 -11.20 22.64 5.83
CA ASP A 364 -11.34 21.17 5.61
C ASP A 364 -10.19 20.50 4.84
N ASP A 365 -9.51 21.23 3.96
CA ASP A 365 -8.32 20.78 3.21
C ASP A 365 -7.12 20.45 4.13
N CYS A 366 -6.99 21.11 5.27
CA CYS A 366 -5.99 20.75 6.28
C CYS A 366 -6.33 19.43 6.99
N THR A 367 -7.62 19.15 7.18
CA THR A 367 -8.08 17.95 7.90
C THR A 367 -7.73 16.68 7.13
N LEU A 368 -7.89 16.68 5.80
CA LEU A 368 -7.55 15.54 4.93
C LEU A 368 -6.06 15.14 5.06
N TRP A 369 -5.15 16.10 4.87
CA TRP A 369 -3.72 15.84 4.96
C TRP A 369 -3.27 15.48 6.38
N ILE A 370 -3.96 16.01 7.41
CA ILE A 370 -3.74 15.60 8.80
C ILE A 370 -4.16 14.15 9.01
N ILE A 371 -5.25 13.68 8.42
CA ILE A 371 -5.66 12.27 8.44
C ILE A 371 -4.58 11.40 7.80
N PHE A 372 -4.15 11.72 6.57
CA PHE A 372 -3.09 10.96 5.90
C PHE A 372 -1.80 10.94 6.70
N ARG A 373 -1.39 12.09 7.26
CA ARG A 373 -0.18 12.19 8.10
C ARG A 373 -0.29 11.33 9.36
N PHE A 374 -1.44 11.34 10.04
CA PHE A 374 -1.66 10.49 11.20
C PHE A 374 -1.58 8.99 10.83
N LEU A 375 -2.23 8.59 9.74
CA LEU A 375 -2.27 7.19 9.32
C LEU A 375 -0.88 6.67 8.90
N VAL A 376 -0.11 7.45 8.14
CA VAL A 376 1.28 7.10 7.81
C VAL A 376 2.16 7.06 9.06
N TRP A 377 1.96 7.99 10.00
CA TRP A 377 2.64 7.96 11.30
C TRP A 377 2.36 6.64 12.04
N ASP A 378 1.12 6.18 12.00
CA ASP A 378 0.74 4.91 12.64
C ASP A 378 1.31 3.69 11.91
N CYS A 379 1.35 3.72 10.57
CA CYS A 379 2.03 2.71 9.76
C CYS A 379 3.51 2.59 10.15
N LEU A 380 4.20 3.71 10.39
CA LEU A 380 5.59 3.71 10.85
C LEU A 380 5.75 3.06 12.21
N ALA A 381 4.82 3.33 13.14
CA ALA A 381 4.83 2.72 14.46
C ALA A 381 4.65 1.19 14.40
N GLU A 382 3.97 0.66 13.38
CA GLU A 382 3.79 -0.78 13.20
C GLU A 382 4.90 -1.43 12.35
N ALA A 383 5.46 -0.72 11.35
CA ALA A 383 6.33 -1.31 10.33
C ALA A 383 7.84 -1.08 10.52
N VAL A 384 8.27 -0.10 11.31
CA VAL A 384 9.68 0.30 11.43
C VAL A 384 10.22 0.02 12.83
N GLU A 385 11.36 -0.68 12.94
CA GLU A 385 11.98 -1.05 14.23
C GLU A 385 12.25 0.17 15.12
N GLU A 386 12.84 1.22 14.56
CA GLU A 386 13.13 2.47 15.27
C GLU A 386 12.72 3.67 14.41
N PRO A 387 11.45 4.12 14.47
CA PRO A 387 11.01 5.25 13.67
C PRO A 387 11.68 6.52 14.17
N LYS A 388 12.49 7.16 13.31
CA LYS A 388 13.26 8.38 13.64
C LYS A 388 12.48 9.62 13.21
N LEU A 389 11.32 9.85 13.84
CA LEU A 389 10.47 10.99 13.51
C LEU A 389 10.77 12.17 14.43
N LYS A 390 10.89 13.35 13.83
CA LYS A 390 10.77 14.63 14.53
C LYS A 390 9.32 15.10 14.40
N SER A 391 8.83 15.88 15.36
CA SER A 391 7.47 16.45 15.32
C SER A 391 7.21 17.26 14.03
N SER A 392 8.25 17.81 13.40
CA SER A 392 8.18 18.53 12.12
C SER A 392 8.44 17.67 10.88
N SER A 393 8.59 16.35 11.01
CA SER A 393 8.80 15.47 9.85
C SER A 393 7.54 15.46 8.98
N GLY A 394 7.69 15.83 7.71
CA GLY A 394 6.62 15.78 6.72
C GLY A 394 6.42 14.39 6.12
N LEU A 395 5.33 14.21 5.39
CA LEU A 395 4.94 12.96 4.73
C LEU A 395 6.07 12.32 3.87
N PRO A 396 6.85 13.06 3.06
CA PRO A 396 7.92 12.45 2.26
C PRO A 396 8.99 11.73 3.09
N VAL A 397 9.35 12.30 4.25
CA VAL A 397 10.32 11.68 5.17
C VAL A 397 9.75 10.41 5.80
N MET A 398 8.44 10.40 6.05
CA MET A 398 7.75 9.23 6.59
C MET A 398 7.70 8.09 5.57
N LEU A 399 7.33 8.39 4.32
CA LEU A 399 7.29 7.40 3.23
C LEU A 399 8.68 6.83 2.96
N GLN A 400 9.73 7.67 2.97
CA GLN A 400 11.11 7.19 2.82
C GLN A 400 11.51 6.17 3.91
N GLN A 401 11.05 6.35 5.15
CA GLN A 401 11.29 5.37 6.21
C GLN A 401 10.48 4.08 5.97
N LEU A 402 9.25 4.16 5.46
CA LEU A 402 8.46 2.98 5.10
C LEU A 402 9.09 2.19 3.95
N HIS A 403 9.67 2.85 2.93
CA HIS A 403 10.40 2.18 1.84
C HIS A 403 11.58 1.32 2.33
N SER A 404 12.16 1.67 3.49
CA SER A 404 13.24 0.87 4.09
C SER A 404 12.73 -0.36 4.86
N SER A 405 11.41 -0.51 5.03
CA SER A 405 10.80 -1.64 5.72
C SER A 405 10.42 -2.74 4.75
N ALA A 406 10.82 -3.98 5.05
CA ALA A 406 10.38 -5.16 4.32
C ALA A 406 8.92 -5.57 4.60
N ARG A 407 8.24 -4.87 5.53
CA ARG A 407 6.87 -5.20 5.97
C ARG A 407 5.78 -4.49 5.17
N VAL A 408 6.16 -3.49 4.38
CA VAL A 408 5.23 -2.73 3.55
C VAL A 408 5.55 -3.01 2.09
N ASP A 409 4.50 -3.23 1.30
CA ASP A 409 4.65 -3.44 -0.13
C ASP A 409 5.15 -2.16 -0.80
N VAL A 410 6.32 -2.25 -1.44
CA VAL A 410 6.96 -1.13 -2.12
C VAL A 410 6.13 -0.63 -3.30
N GLU A 411 5.40 -1.51 -3.99
CA GLU A 411 4.54 -1.12 -5.11
C GLU A 411 3.38 -0.25 -4.62
N LEU A 412 2.77 -0.59 -3.48
CA LEU A 412 1.72 0.23 -2.86
C LEU A 412 2.25 1.59 -2.39
N LEU A 413 3.46 1.64 -1.85
CA LEU A 413 4.07 2.92 -1.46
C LEU A 413 4.35 3.83 -2.66
N GLN A 414 4.85 3.25 -3.76
CA GLN A 414 5.09 3.99 -5.01
C GLN A 414 3.78 4.52 -5.62
N GLU A 415 2.72 3.70 -5.62
CA GLU A 415 1.40 4.14 -6.08
C GLU A 415 0.86 5.28 -5.20
N LEU A 416 1.01 5.17 -3.88
CA LEU A 416 0.59 6.21 -2.94
C LEU A 416 1.31 7.54 -3.19
N GLU A 417 2.63 7.49 -3.36
CA GLU A 417 3.47 8.65 -3.69
C GLU A 417 3.07 9.28 -5.02
N GLN A 418 2.80 8.45 -6.04
CA GLN A 418 2.37 8.91 -7.35
C GLN A 418 0.99 9.59 -7.26
N CYS A 419 0.02 8.98 -6.57
CA CYS A 419 -1.30 9.54 -6.36
C CYS A 419 -1.25 10.90 -5.65
N TRP A 420 -0.39 11.06 -4.65
CA TRP A 420 -0.22 12.32 -3.93
C TRP A 420 0.54 13.37 -4.76
N SER A 421 1.49 12.94 -5.60
CA SER A 421 2.25 13.83 -6.48
C SER A 421 1.40 14.38 -7.62
N ASP A 422 0.56 13.52 -8.21
CA ASP A 422 -0.35 13.88 -9.30
C ASP A 422 -1.54 14.70 -8.79
N GLY A 423 -1.99 14.43 -7.56
CA GLY A 423 -3.09 15.16 -6.92
C GLY A 423 -4.43 15.04 -7.66
N GLY A 424 -5.41 15.82 -7.25
CA GLY A 424 -6.77 15.75 -7.79
C GLY A 424 -7.63 14.65 -7.18
N THR A 425 -8.95 14.80 -7.26
CA THR A 425 -9.90 13.99 -6.49
C THR A 425 -9.81 12.49 -6.79
N GLU A 426 -9.69 12.09 -8.06
CA GLU A 426 -9.60 10.67 -8.43
C GLU A 426 -8.32 10.01 -7.90
N ASN A 427 -7.18 10.69 -8.00
CA ASN A 427 -5.91 10.17 -7.47
C ASN A 427 -5.92 10.14 -5.94
N LEU A 428 -6.54 11.11 -5.27
CA LEU A 428 -6.70 11.08 -3.82
C LEU A 428 -7.65 9.98 -3.36
N LEU A 429 -8.74 9.72 -4.10
CA LEU A 429 -9.60 8.55 -3.86
C LEU A 429 -8.85 7.24 -4.09
N GLN A 430 -7.94 7.18 -5.07
CA GLN A 430 -7.06 6.02 -5.24
C GLN A 430 -6.10 5.89 -4.06
N SER A 431 -5.51 6.99 -3.58
CA SER A 431 -4.64 6.99 -2.40
C SER A 431 -5.33 6.46 -1.15
N VAL A 432 -6.64 6.71 -1.00
CA VAL A 432 -7.46 6.13 0.06
C VAL A 432 -7.50 4.60 -0.04
N ARG A 433 -7.71 4.03 -1.24
CA ARG A 433 -7.73 2.57 -1.44
C ARG A 433 -6.36 1.94 -1.17
N VAL A 434 -5.31 2.55 -1.69
CA VAL A 434 -3.93 2.11 -1.50
C VAL A 434 -3.54 2.13 -0.02
N LEU A 435 -3.80 3.24 0.68
CA LEU A 435 -3.53 3.37 2.10
C LEU A 435 -4.39 2.40 2.93
N ALA A 436 -5.64 2.16 2.54
CA ALA A 436 -6.49 1.16 3.19
C ALA A 436 -5.87 -0.24 3.09
N GLN A 437 -5.33 -0.63 1.93
CA GLN A 437 -4.67 -1.92 1.77
C GLN A 437 -3.40 -2.02 2.63
N ILE A 438 -2.59 -0.95 2.71
CA ILE A 438 -1.42 -0.90 3.59
C ILE A 438 -1.84 -1.09 5.06
N LEU A 439 -2.88 -0.39 5.51
CA LEU A 439 -3.40 -0.52 6.87
C LEU A 439 -3.92 -1.94 7.15
N LYS A 440 -4.62 -2.55 6.19
CA LYS A 440 -5.11 -3.93 6.29
C LYS A 440 -3.96 -4.93 6.41
N ASP A 441 -2.88 -4.73 5.66
CA ASP A 441 -1.68 -5.59 5.69
C ASP A 441 -0.91 -5.46 7.02
N LEU A 442 -0.89 -4.26 7.63
CA LEU A 442 -0.15 -4.00 8.87
C LEU A 442 -0.92 -4.35 10.15
N HIS A 443 -2.25 -4.18 10.18
CA HIS A 443 -3.05 -4.24 11.41
C HIS A 443 -3.88 -5.53 11.56
N SER A 444 -3.33 -6.69 11.22
CA SER A 444 -3.99 -7.99 11.44
C SER A 444 -4.30 -8.23 12.93
N LEU A 445 -5.48 -8.78 13.22
CA LEU A 445 -5.84 -9.28 14.56
C LEU A 445 -5.00 -10.48 14.95
N HIS A 446 -4.61 -11.29 13.97
CA HIS A 446 -3.79 -12.45 14.16
C HIS A 446 -2.48 -12.11 14.88
N THR A 447 -2.31 -12.68 16.06
CA THR A 447 -1.06 -12.60 16.84
C THR A 447 -0.10 -13.76 16.52
N GLY A 448 -0.52 -14.68 15.63
CA GLY A 448 0.28 -15.83 15.21
C GLY A 448 1.28 -15.50 14.08
N VAL A 449 1.75 -16.55 13.43
CA VAL A 449 2.77 -16.46 12.37
C VAL A 449 2.06 -16.41 11.03
N HIS A 450 2.29 -15.34 10.27
CA HIS A 450 1.84 -15.22 8.89
C HIS A 450 2.75 -16.04 7.97
N LEU A 451 2.14 -16.69 6.99
CA LEU A 451 2.79 -17.62 6.08
C LEU A 451 2.73 -17.10 4.65
N SER A 452 3.86 -17.16 3.93
CA SER A 452 3.88 -16.88 2.49
C SER A 452 3.14 -17.96 1.71
N SER A 453 2.85 -17.68 0.43
CA SER A 453 2.61 -18.77 -0.51
C SER A 453 3.84 -19.70 -0.54
N PRO A 454 3.66 -21.03 -0.55
CA PRO A 454 4.77 -21.95 -0.52
C PRO A 454 5.57 -21.93 -1.82
N VAL A 455 6.89 -21.90 -1.71
CA VAL A 455 7.82 -22.09 -2.83
C VAL A 455 8.56 -23.40 -2.57
N GLU A 456 8.34 -24.43 -3.40
CA GLU A 456 8.90 -25.78 -3.21
C GLU A 456 8.62 -26.36 -1.80
N GLY A 457 7.43 -26.12 -1.25
CA GLY A 457 7.06 -26.56 0.10
C GLY A 457 7.61 -25.69 1.24
N SER A 458 8.41 -24.66 0.94
CA SER A 458 8.92 -23.69 1.91
C SER A 458 7.97 -22.51 2.09
N TYR A 459 7.61 -22.24 3.34
CA TYR A 459 6.85 -21.08 3.77
C TYR A 459 7.79 -20.09 4.44
N SER A 460 7.87 -18.87 3.92
CA SER A 460 8.50 -17.77 4.66
C SER A 460 7.52 -17.31 5.75
N CYS A 461 8.05 -17.10 6.94
CA CYS A 461 7.26 -16.74 8.11
C CYS A 461 7.52 -15.29 8.51
N TRP A 462 6.47 -14.58 8.90
CA TRP A 462 6.63 -13.28 9.55
C TRP A 462 5.57 -13.09 10.63
N THR A 463 5.93 -12.33 11.66
CA THR A 463 5.04 -11.93 12.75
C THR A 463 4.89 -10.42 12.76
N ARG A 464 3.94 -9.91 13.53
CA ARG A 464 3.89 -8.47 13.85
C ARG A 464 5.22 -8.01 14.46
N LEU A 465 5.53 -6.73 14.30
CA LEU A 465 6.83 -6.21 14.68
C LEU A 465 6.96 -6.23 16.20
N HIS A 466 7.84 -7.12 16.70
CA HIS A 466 8.13 -7.22 18.11
C HIS A 466 9.49 -6.61 18.43
N ARG A 467 9.52 -5.59 19.31
CA ARG A 467 10.74 -4.90 19.70
C ARG A 467 11.14 -5.34 21.10
N VAL A 468 12.28 -6.02 21.18
CA VAL A 468 12.84 -6.43 22.45
C VAL A 468 13.54 -5.25 23.12
N THR A 469 13.26 -5.02 24.40
CA THR A 469 13.73 -3.89 25.20
C THR A 469 14.20 -4.35 26.58
N SER A 470 14.83 -3.46 27.34
CA SER A 470 15.19 -3.70 28.74
C SER A 470 14.03 -3.46 29.72
N PHE A 471 12.86 -3.03 29.23
CA PHE A 471 11.70 -2.73 30.06
C PHE A 471 11.27 -3.96 30.86
N GLN A 472 10.94 -3.75 32.14
CA GLN A 472 10.56 -4.83 33.06
C GLN A 472 9.07 -4.79 33.42
N GLY A 473 8.33 -3.82 32.89
CA GLY A 473 6.98 -3.52 33.32
C GLY A 473 6.89 -2.73 34.63
N VAL A 474 5.67 -2.32 34.92
CA VAL A 474 5.22 -1.61 36.11
C VAL A 474 4.17 -2.46 36.79
N SER A 475 4.23 -2.60 38.11
CA SER A 475 3.26 -3.43 38.84
C SER A 475 1.82 -3.02 38.55
N VAL A 476 0.94 -4.01 38.34
CA VAL A 476 -0.50 -3.79 38.09
C VAL A 476 -1.14 -2.91 39.18
N ARG A 477 -0.66 -3.04 40.43
CA ARG A 477 -1.11 -2.20 41.56
C ARG A 477 -0.75 -0.73 41.38
N ALA A 478 0.45 -0.42 40.89
CA ALA A 478 0.87 0.95 40.63
C ALA A 478 0.06 1.57 39.48
N ILE A 479 -0.15 0.81 38.39
CA ILE A 479 -1.02 1.21 37.26
C ILE A 479 -2.43 1.53 37.78
N ARG A 480 -3.07 0.60 38.50
CA ARG A 480 -4.41 0.80 39.06
C ARG A 480 -4.49 2.00 40.02
N ARG A 481 -3.49 2.18 40.89
CA ARG A 481 -3.44 3.31 41.83
C ARG A 481 -3.46 4.65 41.11
N VAL A 482 -2.74 4.76 39.99
CA VAL A 482 -2.66 5.99 39.21
C VAL A 482 -3.94 6.26 38.42
N LEU A 483 -4.55 5.23 37.84
CA LEU A 483 -5.81 5.37 37.12
C LEU A 483 -6.95 5.75 38.07
N ASN A 484 -6.99 5.18 39.29
CA ASN A 484 -8.05 5.44 40.26
C ASN A 484 -7.90 6.79 41.00
N SER A 485 -6.73 7.42 40.97
CA SER A 485 -6.49 8.70 41.64
C SER A 485 -6.85 9.91 40.76
N VAL A 486 -7.40 9.69 39.56
CA VAL A 486 -7.85 10.76 38.67
C VAL A 486 -9.19 11.29 39.18
N VAL A 487 -9.14 12.44 39.86
CA VAL A 487 -10.35 13.19 40.22
C VAL A 487 -10.93 13.79 38.94
N ALA A 488 -12.23 13.60 38.72
CA ALA A 488 -12.95 14.23 37.61
C ALA A 488 -12.71 15.75 37.66
N ALA A 489 -12.32 16.33 36.54
CA ALA A 489 -12.02 17.77 36.48
C ALA A 489 -13.25 18.57 36.95
N SER A 490 -13.05 19.48 37.91
CA SER A 490 -14.10 20.40 38.32
C SER A 490 -14.47 21.31 37.14
N THR A 491 -15.73 21.25 36.72
CA THR A 491 -16.47 22.23 35.90
C THR A 491 -15.62 23.38 35.34
N GLN A 492 -14.87 23.14 34.26
CA GLN A 492 -14.57 24.22 33.31
C GLN A 492 -15.76 24.31 32.37
N GLN A 493 -16.47 25.44 32.40
CA GLN A 493 -17.76 25.66 31.74
C GLN A 493 -17.69 25.75 30.21
N ASP A 494 -16.50 25.72 29.59
CA ASP A 494 -16.32 26.09 28.17
C ASP A 494 -15.61 25.03 27.29
N VAL A 495 -15.62 23.75 27.66
CA VAL A 495 -14.90 22.70 26.90
C VAL A 495 -15.88 21.72 26.25
N THR A 496 -15.79 21.54 24.92
CA THR A 496 -16.61 20.57 24.17
C THR A 496 -16.46 19.15 24.75
N PRO A 497 -17.47 18.27 24.66
CA PRO A 497 -17.38 16.91 25.19
C PRO A 497 -16.15 16.13 24.69
N ARG A 498 -15.79 16.32 23.42
CA ARG A 498 -14.61 15.73 22.77
C ARG A 498 -13.30 16.25 23.34
N ALA A 499 -13.19 17.55 23.60
CA ALA A 499 -12.01 18.14 24.24
C ALA A 499 -11.83 17.66 25.68
N ARG A 500 -12.93 17.42 26.41
CA ARG A 500 -12.89 16.83 27.75
C ARG A 500 -12.34 15.40 27.72
N GLN A 501 -12.88 14.55 26.84
CA GLN A 501 -12.43 13.17 26.68
C GLN A 501 -10.95 13.07 26.24
N TYR A 502 -10.52 13.90 25.29
CA TYR A 502 -9.13 13.96 24.88
C TYR A 502 -8.21 14.40 26.03
N ARG A 503 -8.60 15.42 26.80
CA ARG A 503 -7.86 15.84 27.99
C ARG A 503 -7.72 14.71 28.99
N GLU A 504 -8.79 13.96 29.25
CA GLU A 504 -8.76 12.79 30.16
C GLU A 504 -7.74 11.75 29.68
N VAL A 505 -7.77 11.38 28.39
CA VAL A 505 -6.77 10.47 27.80
C VAL A 505 -5.35 10.98 28.03
N CYS A 506 -5.07 12.26 27.74
CA CYS A 506 -3.74 12.84 27.96
C CYS A 506 -3.32 12.81 29.45
N VAL A 507 -4.23 13.08 30.39
CA VAL A 507 -3.93 13.00 31.83
C VAL A 507 -3.59 11.58 32.24
N TYR A 508 -4.37 10.59 31.79
CA TYR A 508 -4.07 9.19 32.09
C TYR A 508 -2.71 8.76 31.55
N VAL A 509 -2.40 9.11 30.29
CA VAL A 509 -1.10 8.83 29.68
C VAL A 509 0.02 9.52 30.46
N ALA A 510 -0.08 10.82 30.75
CA ALA A 510 0.95 11.55 31.48
C ALA A 510 1.27 10.91 32.83
N ARG A 511 0.25 10.53 33.61
CA ARG A 511 0.45 9.89 34.91
C ARG A 511 1.00 8.48 34.79
N LEU A 512 0.58 7.69 33.79
CA LEU A 512 1.15 6.36 33.54
C LEU A 512 2.64 6.47 33.19
N LEU A 513 3.03 7.43 32.36
CA LEU A 513 4.43 7.65 32.04
C LEU A 513 5.26 8.10 33.25
N ASP A 514 4.68 8.89 34.16
CA ASP A 514 5.33 9.24 35.43
C ASP A 514 5.61 7.99 36.29
N THR A 515 4.78 6.92 36.22
CA THR A 515 5.04 5.67 36.97
C THR A 515 6.22 4.86 36.46
N VAL A 516 6.60 5.04 35.20
CA VAL A 516 7.78 4.39 34.61
C VAL A 516 9.06 5.02 35.16
N GLN A 517 9.00 6.27 35.64
CA GLN A 517 10.16 6.98 36.17
C GLN A 517 10.28 6.76 37.68
N ALA A 518 11.38 6.14 38.12
CA ALA A 518 11.60 5.77 39.51
C ALA A 518 11.71 6.95 40.51
N GLU A 519 11.89 8.20 40.04
CA GLU A 519 12.38 9.32 40.86
C GLU A 519 11.49 10.57 40.94
N ARG A 520 10.17 10.52 40.66
CA ARG A 520 9.34 11.75 40.77
C ARG A 520 8.01 11.60 41.50
N SER A 521 7.69 12.65 42.24
CA SER A 521 6.37 12.90 42.83
C SER A 521 5.32 13.00 41.72
N VAL A 522 4.19 12.30 41.89
CA VAL A 522 3.02 12.38 41.01
C VAL A 522 2.64 13.84 40.80
N ARG A 523 2.68 14.32 39.57
CA ARG A 523 2.27 15.69 39.24
C ARG A 523 0.75 15.76 39.23
N ASP A 524 0.21 16.80 39.86
CA ASP A 524 -1.23 17.06 39.76
C ASP A 524 -1.53 17.82 38.47
N PHE A 525 -2.46 17.26 37.67
CA PHE A 525 -2.93 17.81 36.40
C PHE A 525 -4.35 18.36 36.50
N ALA A 526 -4.97 18.38 37.69
CA ALA A 526 -6.37 18.78 37.87
C ALA A 526 -6.69 20.11 37.16
N ASN A 527 -5.80 21.10 37.27
CA ASN A 527 -5.95 22.44 36.70
C ASN A 527 -5.10 22.70 35.44
N SER A 528 -4.42 21.70 34.88
CA SER A 528 -3.56 21.88 33.72
C SER A 528 -4.37 21.97 32.41
N SER A 529 -3.93 22.83 31.49
CA SER A 529 -4.46 22.88 30.12
C SER A 529 -3.95 21.70 29.29
N ILE A 530 -4.64 21.36 28.19
CA ILE A 530 -4.22 20.29 27.27
C ILE A 530 -2.78 20.52 26.79
N ALA A 531 -2.43 21.74 26.42
CA ALA A 531 -1.08 22.09 25.98
C ALA A 531 -0.01 21.86 27.06
N GLN A 532 -0.32 22.16 28.33
CA GLN A 532 0.59 21.88 29.44
C GLN A 532 0.77 20.38 29.66
N ILE A 533 -0.30 19.59 29.52
CA ILE A 533 -0.27 18.14 29.68
C ILE A 533 0.52 17.49 28.53
N THR A 534 0.25 17.85 27.27
CA THR A 534 0.99 17.30 26.12
C THR A 534 2.46 17.71 26.13
N GLN A 535 2.79 18.93 26.58
CA GLN A 535 4.18 19.34 26.78
C GLN A 535 4.88 18.51 27.86
N HIS A 536 4.18 18.15 28.95
CA HIS A 536 4.71 17.24 29.96
C HIS A 536 4.97 15.85 29.38
N ILE A 537 4.05 15.30 28.58
CA ILE A 537 4.22 14.01 27.90
C ILE A 537 5.48 14.02 27.04
N ARG A 538 5.64 15.03 26.17
CA ARG A 538 6.85 15.18 25.33
C ARG A 538 8.14 15.21 26.16
N LEU A 539 8.13 15.99 27.25
CA LEU A 539 9.28 16.10 28.15
C LEU A 539 9.61 14.75 28.81
N VAL A 540 8.60 14.00 29.25
CA VAL A 540 8.77 12.69 29.88
C VAL A 540 9.32 11.67 28.89
N LEU A 541 8.77 11.61 27.68
CA LEU A 541 9.18 10.71 26.60
C LEU A 541 10.59 11.02 26.05
N SER A 542 11.11 12.22 26.27
CA SER A 542 12.49 12.59 25.90
C SER A 542 13.57 12.05 26.85
N ARG A 543 13.19 11.39 27.95
CA ARG A 543 14.14 10.92 28.97
C ARG A 543 14.72 9.53 28.64
N PRO A 544 15.88 9.17 29.21
CA PRO A 544 16.55 7.89 28.91
C PRO A 544 15.71 6.64 29.17
N ALA A 545 14.76 6.69 30.12
CA ALA A 545 13.84 5.57 30.38
C ALA A 545 12.93 5.22 29.18
N PHE A 546 12.90 6.06 28.15
CA PHE A 546 12.07 5.92 26.96
C PHE A 546 12.90 5.90 25.67
N ASP A 547 14.20 5.62 25.76
CA ASP A 547 15.01 5.36 24.57
C ASP A 547 14.63 4.01 23.93
N SER A 548 15.09 3.76 22.70
CA SER A 548 14.71 2.55 21.94
C SER A 548 15.28 1.24 22.51
N GLN A 549 16.22 1.30 23.47
CA GLN A 549 16.70 0.13 24.20
C GLN A 549 15.85 -0.14 25.45
N ALA A 550 15.28 0.90 26.05
CA ALA A 550 14.55 0.86 27.31
C ALA A 550 13.04 0.75 27.15
N PHE A 551 12.48 1.15 26.01
CA PHE A 551 11.04 1.21 25.79
C PHE A 551 10.69 0.96 24.32
N ASP A 552 9.52 0.39 24.05
CA ASP A 552 9.10 0.05 22.69
C ASP A 552 8.94 1.33 21.85
N ALA A 553 9.72 1.42 20.78
CA ALA A 553 9.75 2.60 19.92
C ALA A 553 8.42 2.82 19.15
N GLY A 554 7.65 1.78 18.86
CA GLY A 554 6.31 1.89 18.27
C GLY A 554 5.30 2.46 19.24
N VAL A 555 5.29 1.95 20.49
CA VAL A 555 4.47 2.53 21.58
C VAL A 555 4.85 3.99 21.80
N TRP A 556 6.15 4.29 21.89
CA TRP A 556 6.64 5.67 21.99
C TRP A 556 6.10 6.56 20.87
N ASN A 557 6.15 6.09 19.61
CA ASN A 557 5.68 6.87 18.46
C ASN A 557 4.17 7.12 18.50
N ARG A 558 3.36 6.15 18.94
CA ARG A 558 1.91 6.35 19.15
C ARG A 558 1.63 7.34 20.28
N LEU A 559 2.44 7.33 21.34
CA LEU A 559 2.30 8.32 22.41
C LEU A 559 2.68 9.72 21.95
N MET A 560 3.66 9.85 21.04
CA MET A 560 3.98 11.14 20.42
C MET A 560 2.83 11.64 19.54
N SER A 561 2.14 10.75 18.81
CA SER A 561 0.99 11.15 17.98
C SER A 561 -0.15 11.77 18.81
N LEU A 562 -0.34 11.33 20.07
CA LEU A 562 -1.27 11.99 21.01
C LEU A 562 -0.96 13.48 21.18
N THR A 563 0.31 13.87 21.14
CA THR A 563 0.73 15.26 21.37
C THR A 563 0.69 16.11 20.11
N GLU A 564 0.83 15.48 18.94
CA GLU A 564 0.83 16.13 17.63
C GLU A 564 -0.58 16.30 17.05
N PHE A 565 -1.49 15.36 17.30
CA PHE A 565 -2.80 15.32 16.67
C PHE A 565 -3.93 15.48 17.71
N ASN A 566 -4.50 16.69 17.80
CA ASN A 566 -5.59 16.99 18.73
C ASN A 566 -6.97 16.72 18.09
N PRO A 567 -7.69 15.65 18.47
CA PRO A 567 -8.96 15.29 17.85
C PRO A 567 -10.07 16.32 18.10
N ALA A 568 -9.98 17.12 19.16
CA ALA A 568 -10.98 18.12 19.47
C ALA A 568 -10.85 19.39 18.63
N GLN A 569 -9.64 19.71 18.17
CA GLN A 569 -9.40 20.81 17.23
C GLN A 569 -9.76 20.40 15.79
N LEU A 570 -9.60 19.11 15.47
CA LEU A 570 -9.86 18.56 14.13
C LEU A 570 -11.30 18.09 13.93
N ASP A 571 -12.08 18.04 15.01
CA ASP A 571 -13.43 17.49 15.03
C ASP A 571 -13.55 16.02 14.54
N LEU A 572 -12.47 15.24 14.70
CA LEU A 572 -12.38 13.84 14.23
C LEU A 572 -12.68 12.85 15.37
N GLY A 573 -13.90 12.31 15.37
CA GLY A 573 -14.33 11.26 16.31
C GLY A 573 -13.47 9.98 16.26
N PRO A 574 -13.20 9.39 15.08
CA PRO A 574 -12.36 8.19 14.98
C PRO A 574 -10.93 8.40 15.52
N LEU A 575 -10.37 9.60 15.37
CA LEU A 575 -9.05 9.93 15.94
C LEU A 575 -9.05 9.91 17.48
N LEU A 576 -10.13 10.37 18.12
CA LEU A 576 -10.26 10.23 19.57
C LEU A 576 -10.31 8.75 20.00
N GLN A 577 -11.00 7.90 19.24
CA GLN A 577 -11.05 6.46 19.53
C GLN A 577 -9.66 5.81 19.38
N LEU A 578 -8.88 6.20 18.36
CA LEU A 578 -7.48 5.75 18.20
C LEU A 578 -6.58 6.18 19.38
N HIS A 579 -6.82 7.37 19.92
CA HIS A 579 -6.11 7.85 21.11
C HIS A 579 -6.52 7.10 22.39
N GLN A 580 -7.79 6.73 22.52
CA GLN A 580 -8.26 5.84 23.59
C GLN A 580 -7.65 4.45 23.47
N GLU A 581 -7.56 3.91 22.25
CA GLU A 581 -6.90 2.63 22.00
C GLU A 581 -5.41 2.69 22.32
N THR A 582 -4.74 3.80 22.00
CA THR A 582 -3.34 4.04 22.39
C THR A 582 -3.15 4.01 23.90
N LEU A 583 -4.10 4.53 24.68
CA LEU A 583 -4.08 4.43 26.15
C LEU A 583 -4.30 2.98 26.62
N SER A 584 -5.22 2.23 25.98
CA SER A 584 -5.46 0.81 26.27
C SER A 584 -4.21 -0.03 26.00
N GLU A 585 -3.58 0.15 24.84
CA GLU A 585 -2.33 -0.51 24.45
C GLU A 585 -1.20 -0.16 25.44
N LEU A 586 -1.04 1.12 25.81
CA LEU A 586 -0.06 1.54 26.80
C LEU A 586 -0.29 0.81 28.13
N LYS A 587 -1.54 0.72 28.60
CA LYS A 587 -1.87 0.03 29.85
C LYS A 587 -1.52 -1.46 29.80
N CYS A 588 -1.71 -2.11 28.66
CA CYS A 588 -1.31 -3.50 28.47
C CYS A 588 0.21 -3.64 28.43
N TYR A 589 0.89 -2.81 27.63
CA TYR A 589 2.34 -2.78 27.50
C TYR A 589 3.05 -2.52 28.85
N LEU A 590 2.53 -1.63 29.69
CA LEU A 590 3.14 -1.32 30.97
C LEU A 590 3.11 -2.49 31.97
N GLN A 591 2.37 -3.57 31.72
CA GLN A 591 2.34 -4.70 32.65
C GLN A 591 3.65 -5.50 32.59
N PRO A 592 4.06 -6.17 33.69
CA PRO A 592 5.21 -7.06 33.67
C PRO A 592 4.92 -8.23 32.73
N ASP A 593 5.80 -8.43 31.75
CA ASP A 593 5.72 -9.48 30.75
C ASP A 593 7.15 -9.84 30.29
N GLU A 594 7.43 -11.13 30.14
CA GLU A 594 8.72 -11.63 29.64
C GLU A 594 8.93 -11.24 28.18
N CYS A 595 7.84 -11.05 27.42
CA CYS A 595 7.87 -10.62 26.03
C CYS A 595 8.59 -9.27 25.86
N HIS A 596 8.70 -8.44 26.90
CA HIS A 596 9.48 -7.19 26.80
C HIS A 596 10.94 -7.45 26.45
N SER A 597 11.52 -8.52 27.00
CA SER A 597 12.95 -8.81 26.91
C SER A 597 13.29 -10.03 26.05
N PHE A 598 12.27 -10.65 25.45
CA PHE A 598 12.42 -11.87 24.68
C PHE A 598 11.39 -12.03 23.57
N HIS A 599 11.79 -12.63 22.45
CA HIS A 599 10.88 -13.03 21.36
C HIS A 599 11.44 -14.18 20.53
N PHE A 600 10.62 -15.21 20.27
CA PHE A 600 10.91 -16.22 19.25
C PHE A 600 10.49 -15.70 17.87
N VAL A 601 11.40 -15.80 16.91
CA VAL A 601 11.17 -15.41 15.51
C VAL A 601 11.26 -16.67 14.66
N MET A 602 10.11 -17.08 14.11
CA MET A 602 10.06 -18.13 13.11
C MET A 602 10.41 -17.52 11.75
N GLU A 603 11.46 -18.02 11.11
CA GLU A 603 11.96 -17.50 9.82
C GLU A 603 11.31 -18.21 8.64
N SER A 604 11.27 -19.54 8.69
CA SER A 604 10.65 -20.36 7.65
C SER A 604 10.23 -21.74 8.15
N ILE A 605 9.32 -22.35 7.40
CA ILE A 605 8.89 -23.74 7.60
C ILE A 605 8.97 -24.46 6.27
N GLN A 606 9.78 -25.50 6.18
CA GLN A 606 9.85 -26.37 5.01
C GLN A 606 9.00 -27.61 5.27
N VAL A 607 7.89 -27.76 4.56
CA VAL A 607 7.11 -29.00 4.62
C VAL A 607 7.76 -30.03 3.70
N LEU A 608 7.81 -31.28 4.17
CA LEU A 608 8.40 -32.42 3.48
C LEU A 608 7.28 -33.32 2.97
N GLY A 609 7.27 -33.60 1.67
CA GLY A 609 6.24 -34.41 1.02
C GLY A 609 5.04 -33.59 0.52
N LEU A 610 3.86 -34.22 0.49
CA LEU A 610 2.65 -33.66 -0.12
C LEU A 610 1.79 -32.83 0.83
N ALA A 611 2.07 -32.91 2.14
CA ALA A 611 1.34 -32.16 3.15
C ALA A 611 1.49 -30.65 2.91
N ARG A 612 0.46 -29.90 3.30
CA ARG A 612 0.44 -28.44 3.21
C ARG A 612 0.25 -27.86 4.60
N LEU A 613 1.07 -26.87 4.96
CA LEU A 613 0.88 -26.11 6.18
C LEU A 613 -0.33 -25.17 6.01
N ILE A 614 -1.28 -25.26 6.95
CA ILE A 614 -2.51 -24.45 6.97
C ILE A 614 -2.31 -23.22 7.84
N SER A 615 -1.88 -23.40 9.10
CA SER A 615 -1.65 -22.28 10.02
C SER A 615 -0.65 -22.62 11.11
N VAL A 616 -0.07 -21.56 11.69
CA VAL A 616 0.83 -21.63 12.85
C VAL A 616 0.44 -20.57 13.86
N ASN A 617 0.10 -21.01 15.06
CA ASN A 617 -0.43 -20.18 16.12
C ASN A 617 0.37 -20.34 17.40
N ILE A 618 0.39 -19.29 18.23
CA ILE A 618 0.90 -19.38 19.59
C ILE A 618 -0.24 -19.89 20.48
N SER A 619 -0.13 -21.11 21.00
CA SER A 619 -1.16 -21.66 21.90
C SER A 619 -0.92 -21.24 23.36
N ARG A 620 0.34 -21.06 23.74
CA ARG A 620 0.74 -20.50 25.02
C ARG A 620 1.91 -19.55 24.82
N GLY A 621 1.72 -18.28 25.20
CA GLY A 621 2.74 -17.24 25.11
C GLY A 621 3.95 -17.50 26.01
N VAL A 622 4.93 -16.60 25.93
CA VAL A 622 6.23 -16.73 26.60
C VAL A 622 6.09 -16.90 28.12
N VAL A 623 6.78 -17.90 28.67
CA VAL A 623 6.85 -18.19 30.11
C VAL A 623 8.30 -18.32 30.55
N ALA A 624 8.68 -17.62 31.61
CA ALA A 624 9.97 -17.81 32.26
C ALA A 624 10.08 -19.20 32.91
N ILE A 625 11.23 -19.84 32.71
CA ILE A 625 11.62 -21.13 33.31
C ILE A 625 13.01 -21.00 33.94
N ASP A 626 13.46 -22.04 34.65
CA ASP A 626 14.80 -22.04 35.25
C ASP A 626 15.90 -21.81 34.20
N ASP A 627 16.60 -20.68 34.33
CA ASP A 627 17.66 -20.21 33.42
C ASP A 627 17.21 -20.01 31.96
N GLY A 628 15.92 -19.71 31.70
CA GLY A 628 15.42 -19.60 30.34
C GLY A 628 13.97 -19.13 30.18
N VAL A 629 13.45 -19.29 28.98
CA VAL A 629 12.05 -19.00 28.59
C VAL A 629 11.54 -20.05 27.62
N GLU A 630 10.25 -20.36 27.69
CA GLU A 630 9.55 -21.30 26.81
C GLU A 630 8.31 -20.67 26.17
N GLU A 631 7.96 -21.11 24.97
CA GLU A 631 6.73 -20.74 24.26
C GLU A 631 6.21 -21.95 23.47
N VAL A 632 4.88 -22.10 23.36
CA VAL A 632 4.26 -23.26 22.68
C VAL A 632 3.57 -22.80 21.41
N PHE A 633 3.94 -23.43 20.30
CA PHE A 633 3.38 -23.20 18.98
C PHE A 633 2.53 -24.39 18.56
N TYR A 634 1.36 -24.08 18.05
CA TYR A 634 0.41 -25.00 17.44
C TYR A 634 0.53 -24.94 15.92
N PHE A 635 0.66 -26.08 15.28
CA PHE A 635 0.78 -26.24 13.84
C PHE A 635 -0.40 -27.06 13.32
N LYS A 636 -1.01 -26.59 12.23
CA LYS A 636 -2.07 -27.29 11.52
C LYS A 636 -1.65 -27.58 10.09
N LEU A 637 -1.76 -28.84 9.67
CA LEU A 637 -1.45 -29.32 8.32
C LEU A 637 -2.70 -29.89 7.65
N SER A 638 -2.66 -30.02 6.33
CA SER A 638 -3.73 -30.66 5.55
C SER A 638 -3.82 -32.17 5.80
N GLU A 639 -2.69 -32.80 6.07
CA GLU A 639 -2.55 -34.22 6.36
C GLU A 639 -1.33 -34.44 7.26
N PRO A 640 -1.24 -35.59 7.96
CA PRO A 640 -0.05 -35.96 8.73
C PRO A 640 1.21 -35.89 7.87
N GLY A 641 2.31 -35.43 8.45
CA GLY A 641 3.53 -35.19 7.68
C GLY A 641 4.72 -34.78 8.53
N SER A 642 5.83 -34.49 7.85
CA SER A 642 7.05 -33.99 8.47
C SER A 642 7.41 -32.61 7.93
N PHE A 643 7.97 -31.77 8.77
CA PHE A 643 8.38 -30.42 8.39
C PHE A 643 9.56 -29.93 9.23
N LEU A 644 10.36 -29.05 8.64
CA LEU A 644 11.51 -28.43 9.28
C LEU A 644 11.17 -26.98 9.62
N VAL A 645 11.25 -26.63 10.91
CA VAL A 645 11.05 -25.26 11.39
C VAL A 645 12.40 -24.60 11.59
N ARG A 646 12.60 -23.46 10.94
CA ARG A 646 13.77 -22.59 11.12
C ARG A 646 13.38 -21.40 11.97
N LEU A 647 14.07 -21.20 13.09
CA LEU A 647 13.78 -20.11 14.03
C LEU A 647 15.03 -19.54 14.69
N HIS A 648 14.92 -18.32 15.20
CA HIS A 648 15.88 -17.73 16.11
C HIS A 648 15.15 -17.08 17.27
N CYS A 649 15.88 -16.62 18.29
CA CYS A 649 15.28 -15.73 19.28
C CYS A 649 16.05 -14.41 19.39
N ARG A 650 15.32 -13.35 19.73
CA ARG A 650 15.83 -12.03 20.07
C ARG A 650 15.74 -11.88 21.58
N VAL A 651 16.86 -11.50 22.21
CA VAL A 651 16.97 -11.41 23.67
C VAL A 651 17.59 -10.08 24.06
N HIS A 652 17.13 -9.49 25.16
CA HIS A 652 17.79 -8.36 25.79
C HIS A 652 18.31 -8.74 27.19
N GLU A 653 19.63 -8.78 27.36
CA GLU A 653 20.28 -8.99 28.67
C GLU A 653 20.89 -7.67 29.18
N LYS A 654 20.73 -7.35 30.47
CA LYS A 654 21.27 -6.09 31.07
C LYS A 654 22.76 -5.87 30.79
N SER A 655 23.57 -6.94 30.76
CA SER A 655 25.02 -6.85 30.55
C SER A 655 25.43 -6.77 29.08
N LYS A 656 24.56 -7.15 28.14
CA LYS A 656 24.91 -7.33 26.71
C LYS A 656 24.06 -6.49 25.76
N GLY A 657 22.96 -5.91 26.23
CA GLY A 657 21.96 -5.29 25.38
C GLY A 657 21.21 -6.33 24.55
N ARG A 658 20.71 -5.90 23.38
CA ARG A 658 20.00 -6.75 22.41
C ARG A 658 20.97 -7.65 21.64
N PHE A 659 20.64 -8.94 21.50
CA PHE A 659 21.35 -9.87 20.64
C PHE A 659 20.42 -10.99 20.12
N GLU A 660 20.87 -11.67 19.06
CA GLU A 660 20.16 -12.81 18.47
C GLU A 660 20.85 -14.13 18.83
N VAL A 661 20.05 -15.19 18.96
CA VAL A 661 20.54 -16.55 19.18
C VAL A 661 20.02 -17.47 18.08
N ARG A 662 20.96 -18.06 17.35
CA ARG A 662 20.75 -18.96 16.20
C ARG A 662 21.39 -20.34 16.43
N LYS A 663 21.44 -20.80 17.67
CA LYS A 663 22.06 -22.09 18.05
C LYS A 663 21.01 -23.05 18.56
N PRO A 664 21.08 -24.36 18.27
CA PRO A 664 22.15 -25.04 17.51
C PRO A 664 22.17 -24.70 16.02
N ARG A 665 23.35 -24.67 15.39
CA ARG A 665 23.48 -24.42 13.95
C ARG A 665 23.04 -25.62 13.13
N CYS A 666 22.42 -25.36 12.00
CA CYS A 666 21.96 -26.31 11.00
C CYS A 666 22.52 -25.91 9.63
N VAL A 667 22.92 -26.90 8.86
CA VAL A 667 23.47 -26.73 7.51
C VAL A 667 22.67 -27.60 6.57
N ARG A 668 22.18 -26.98 5.48
CA ARG A 668 21.65 -27.70 4.34
C ARG A 668 22.80 -28.08 3.42
N ILE A 669 22.84 -29.36 3.10
CA ILE A 669 23.76 -30.00 2.20
C ILE A 669 22.98 -30.31 0.93
N SER A 670 23.52 -29.98 -0.23
CA SER A 670 22.86 -30.20 -1.53
C SER A 670 23.84 -30.78 -2.55
N ARG A 671 23.33 -31.54 -3.53
CA ARG A 671 24.12 -32.26 -4.55
C ARG A 671 24.93 -33.43 -3.97
N LEU A 672 24.31 -34.16 -3.05
CA LEU A 672 24.90 -35.37 -2.49
C LEU A 672 24.93 -36.50 -3.52
N ASN A 673 26.11 -37.05 -3.78
CA ASN A 673 26.26 -38.33 -4.48
C ASN A 673 26.19 -39.50 -3.47
N GLU A 674 26.03 -40.74 -3.94
CA GLU A 674 25.92 -41.92 -3.07
C GLU A 674 27.09 -42.05 -2.08
N ASP A 675 28.32 -41.76 -2.54
CA ASP A 675 29.52 -41.78 -1.69
C ASP A 675 29.49 -40.69 -0.61
N GLY A 676 28.93 -39.52 -0.92
CA GLY A 676 28.72 -38.44 0.03
C GLY A 676 27.67 -38.79 1.08
N LEU A 677 26.56 -39.43 0.68
CA LEU A 677 25.49 -39.84 1.60
C LEU A 677 25.97 -40.80 2.68
N GLN A 678 26.96 -41.66 2.40
CA GLN A 678 27.52 -42.57 3.42
C GLN A 678 28.52 -41.88 4.36
N ALA A 679 29.16 -40.79 3.94
CA ALA A 679 30.16 -40.08 4.74
C ALA A 679 29.56 -39.07 5.72
N MET A 680 28.41 -38.47 5.37
CA MET A 680 27.80 -37.34 6.10
C MET A 680 27.17 -37.65 7.48
N PRO A 681 26.53 -38.82 7.72
CA PRO A 681 25.86 -39.09 9.00
C PRO A 681 26.81 -39.08 10.21
N ASN A 682 28.11 -39.22 9.98
CA ASN A 682 29.12 -39.22 11.05
C ASN A 682 29.54 -37.81 11.50
N LEU A 683 29.10 -36.75 10.80
CA LEU A 683 29.52 -35.36 11.02
C LEU A 683 28.52 -34.56 11.85
N GLY A 684 27.34 -35.08 12.12
CA GLY A 684 26.30 -34.37 12.86
C GLY A 684 24.99 -35.12 12.99
N GLU A 685 24.06 -34.53 13.73
CA GLU A 685 22.71 -35.07 13.87
C GLU A 685 21.93 -34.73 12.59
N VAL A 686 21.57 -35.76 11.82
CA VAL A 686 20.76 -35.61 10.60
C VAL A 686 19.31 -35.35 11.01
N LEU A 687 18.80 -34.19 10.66
CA LEU A 687 17.41 -33.81 10.94
C LEU A 687 16.46 -34.36 9.88
N VAL A 688 16.84 -34.21 8.61
CA VAL A 688 16.03 -34.57 7.45
C VAL A 688 16.96 -34.98 6.31
N GLN A 689 16.54 -36.00 5.54
CA GLN A 689 17.16 -36.40 4.28
C GLN A 689 16.06 -36.50 3.21
N ASP A 690 16.25 -35.81 2.09
CA ASP A 690 15.31 -35.73 0.96
C ASP A 690 16.14 -35.84 -0.32
N ASP A 691 16.07 -36.96 -1.04
CA ASP A 691 16.84 -37.33 -2.24
C ASP A 691 18.24 -36.68 -2.40
N ASP A 692 18.32 -35.45 -2.90
CA ASP A 692 19.55 -34.70 -3.20
C ASP A 692 20.00 -33.71 -2.10
N LYS A 693 19.25 -33.63 -1.00
CA LYS A 693 19.38 -32.67 0.11
C LYS A 693 19.41 -33.37 1.48
N MET A 694 20.20 -32.80 2.39
CA MET A 694 20.28 -33.26 3.77
C MET A 694 20.44 -32.06 4.71
N TRP A 695 19.76 -32.07 5.85
CA TRP A 695 19.91 -31.06 6.89
C TRP A 695 20.60 -31.69 8.09
N VAL A 696 21.72 -31.10 8.48
CA VAL A 696 22.58 -31.62 9.55
C VAL A 696 22.79 -30.54 10.60
N ARG A 697 22.54 -30.90 11.87
CA ARG A 697 22.74 -30.04 13.04
C ARG A 697 24.13 -30.22 13.64
N GLU A 698 24.66 -29.13 14.19
CA GLU A 698 25.98 -29.09 14.84
C GLU A 698 26.17 -30.18 15.90
N SER A 699 27.36 -30.80 15.90
CA SER A 699 27.72 -31.90 16.80
C SER A 699 29.10 -31.67 17.44
N GLY A 700 29.11 -30.95 18.56
CA GLY A 700 30.35 -30.72 19.31
C GLY A 700 31.32 -29.74 18.64
N SER A 701 32.59 -29.79 19.04
CA SER A 701 33.64 -28.88 18.57
C SER A 701 34.38 -29.43 17.35
N GLY A 702 34.62 -28.62 16.32
CA GLY A 702 35.35 -29.03 15.11
C GLY A 702 34.46 -29.55 13.96
N TRP A 703 33.16 -29.73 14.23
CA TRP A 703 32.21 -30.30 13.26
C TRP A 703 32.14 -29.51 11.95
N TRP A 704 32.30 -28.19 12.01
CA TRP A 704 32.19 -27.32 10.84
C TRP A 704 33.41 -27.47 9.92
N GLU A 705 34.61 -27.52 10.49
CA GLU A 705 35.85 -27.77 9.77
C GLU A 705 35.82 -29.16 9.10
N GLU A 706 35.35 -30.18 9.83
CA GLU A 706 35.18 -31.53 9.29
C GLU A 706 34.14 -31.57 8.15
N MET A 707 33.00 -30.90 8.33
CA MET A 707 31.95 -30.80 7.31
C MET A 707 32.44 -30.09 6.05
N GLN A 708 33.24 -29.02 6.18
CA GLN A 708 33.87 -28.35 5.05
C GLN A 708 34.86 -29.26 4.31
N CYS A 709 35.67 -30.04 5.03
CA CYS A 709 36.58 -31.01 4.42
C CYS A 709 35.84 -32.09 3.62
N VAL A 710 34.74 -32.62 4.16
CA VAL A 710 33.91 -33.61 3.47
C VAL A 710 33.21 -32.98 2.27
N ALA A 711 32.66 -31.77 2.41
CA ALA A 711 32.05 -31.06 1.28
C ALA A 711 33.03 -30.82 0.12
N LEU A 712 34.28 -30.43 0.42
CA LEU A 712 35.33 -30.29 -0.60
C LEU A 712 35.67 -31.63 -1.27
N ARG A 713 35.78 -32.71 -0.47
CA ARG A 713 36.13 -34.05 -0.97
C ARG A 713 35.09 -34.60 -1.93
N TYR A 714 33.81 -34.38 -1.65
CA TYR A 714 32.68 -34.92 -2.42
C TYR A 714 32.00 -33.87 -3.32
N SER A 715 32.58 -32.68 -3.46
CA SER A 715 32.04 -31.56 -4.28
C SER A 715 30.59 -31.18 -3.94
N VAL A 716 30.28 -31.16 -2.65
CA VAL A 716 28.93 -30.92 -2.12
C VAL A 716 28.75 -29.44 -1.78
N GLN A 717 27.54 -28.92 -1.97
CA GLN A 717 27.22 -27.54 -1.64
C GLN A 717 26.68 -27.44 -0.20
N LEU A 718 27.31 -26.60 0.62
CA LEU A 718 26.88 -26.30 1.98
C LEU A 718 26.18 -24.94 2.03
N GLN A 719 25.07 -24.86 2.74
CA GLN A 719 24.34 -23.61 3.02
C GLN A 719 23.96 -23.56 4.50
N GLU A 720 24.35 -22.51 5.21
CA GLU A 720 23.96 -22.32 6.61
C GLU A 720 22.48 -21.92 6.70
N GLU A 721 21.69 -22.73 7.41
CA GLU A 721 20.24 -22.56 7.59
C GLU A 721 19.89 -22.03 8.99
N GLY A 722 20.86 -21.59 9.79
CA GLY A 722 20.58 -21.06 11.13
C GLY A 722 20.22 -22.17 12.11
N CYS A 723 19.10 -22.05 12.84
CA CYS A 723 18.68 -23.06 13.82
C CYS A 723 17.38 -23.74 13.38
N CYS A 724 17.45 -25.05 13.18
CA CYS A 724 16.35 -25.84 12.64
C CYS A 724 15.96 -27.01 13.56
N PHE A 725 14.67 -27.32 13.59
CA PHE A 725 14.09 -28.48 14.29
C PHE A 725 13.20 -29.26 13.34
N ALA A 726 13.38 -30.57 13.28
CA ALA A 726 12.54 -31.45 12.48
C ALA A 726 11.36 -31.91 13.34
N ILE A 727 10.16 -31.80 12.79
CA ILE A 727 8.92 -32.17 13.47
C ILE A 727 8.18 -33.16 12.58
N THR A 728 7.75 -34.25 13.18
CA THR A 728 6.92 -35.28 12.52
C THR A 728 5.65 -35.46 13.32
N THR A 729 4.50 -35.39 12.64
CA THR A 729 3.19 -35.56 13.27
C THR A 729 2.42 -36.69 12.58
N SER A 730 1.78 -37.53 13.39
CA SER A 730 0.83 -38.56 12.92
C SER A 730 -0.59 -38.03 12.77
N ASP A 731 -0.84 -36.79 13.19
CA ASP A 731 -2.14 -36.12 13.14
C ASP A 731 -2.05 -34.84 12.30
N THR A 732 -3.20 -34.26 11.95
CA THR A 732 -3.25 -32.97 11.20
C THR A 732 -2.92 -31.76 12.07
N GLU A 733 -2.90 -31.95 13.39
CA GLU A 733 -2.67 -30.89 14.37
C GLU A 733 -1.63 -31.34 15.39
N CYS A 734 -0.64 -30.48 15.66
CA CYS A 734 0.37 -30.76 16.68
C CYS A 734 0.81 -29.50 17.41
N GLU A 735 1.39 -29.68 18.60
CA GLU A 735 1.96 -28.60 19.40
C GLU A 735 3.42 -28.90 19.75
N VAL A 736 4.27 -27.91 19.53
CA VAL A 736 5.71 -27.98 19.82
C VAL A 736 6.06 -26.86 20.78
N LYS A 737 6.83 -27.23 21.81
CA LYS A 737 7.38 -26.28 22.76
C LYS A 737 8.80 -25.93 22.38
N PHE A 738 9.04 -24.66 22.10
CA PHE A 738 10.38 -24.11 21.91
C PHE A 738 10.88 -23.47 23.20
N MET A 739 12.16 -23.66 23.50
CA MET A 739 12.79 -23.18 24.73
C MET A 739 14.12 -22.52 24.41
N TYR A 740 14.37 -21.38 25.05
CA TYR A 740 15.68 -20.76 25.09
C TYR A 740 16.27 -20.95 26.48
N ARG A 741 17.39 -21.66 26.58
CA ARG A 741 18.08 -21.93 27.84
C ARG A 741 19.58 -21.98 27.62
N ARG A 742 20.35 -21.32 28.50
CA ARG A 742 21.84 -21.32 28.44
C ARG A 742 22.41 -20.95 27.06
N ARG A 743 21.82 -19.92 26.42
CA ARG A 743 22.23 -19.42 25.10
C ARG A 743 22.06 -20.41 23.94
N ARG A 744 21.17 -21.38 24.10
CA ARG A 744 20.80 -22.35 23.06
C ARG A 744 19.29 -22.50 23.00
N LEU A 745 18.82 -22.76 21.79
CA LEU A 745 17.44 -23.11 21.48
C LEU A 745 17.27 -24.61 21.57
N TRP A 746 16.09 -25.01 22.00
CA TRP A 746 15.65 -26.38 22.12
C TRP A 746 14.22 -26.47 21.66
N ALA A 747 13.82 -27.64 21.17
CA ALA A 747 12.44 -27.96 20.88
C ALA A 747 12.07 -29.28 21.54
N THR A 748 10.85 -29.38 22.04
CA THR A 748 10.32 -30.60 22.66
C THR A 748 8.88 -30.81 22.23
N PRO A 749 8.45 -32.07 22.05
CA PRO A 749 7.06 -32.36 21.72
C PRO A 749 6.15 -31.92 22.87
N HIS A 750 5.04 -31.24 22.55
CA HIS A 750 4.00 -30.91 23.52
C HIS A 750 2.75 -31.77 23.31
N ARG A 751 2.29 -31.90 22.06
CA ARG A 751 1.14 -32.72 21.70
C ARG A 751 1.24 -33.23 20.26
N GLY A 752 0.94 -34.51 20.04
CA GLY A 752 0.69 -35.08 18.71
C GLY A 752 1.88 -35.13 17.76
N CYS A 753 3.11 -34.94 18.24
CA CYS A 753 4.30 -34.91 17.39
C CYS A 753 5.54 -35.51 18.06
N GLU A 754 6.53 -35.82 17.23
CA GLU A 754 7.91 -36.08 17.58
C GLU A 754 8.78 -34.91 17.08
N VAL A 755 9.85 -34.61 17.82
CA VAL A 755 10.74 -33.49 17.52
C VAL A 755 12.18 -33.94 17.64
N ILE A 756 12.98 -33.63 16.62
CA ILE A 756 14.44 -33.83 16.59
C ILE A 756 15.10 -32.47 16.54
#